data_AF-A0A2N1PIY1-F1
#
_entry.id   AF-A0A2N1PIY1-F1
#
_cell.length_a   1.000
_cell.length_b   1.000
_cell.length_c   1.000
_cell.angle_alpha   90.00
_cell.angle_beta   90.00
_cell.angle_gamma   90.00
#
_symmetry.space_group_name_H-M   'P 1'
#
loop_
_entity.id
_entity.type
_entity.pdbx_description
1 polymer ?
#
loop_
_entity_poly.entity_id
_entity_poly.type
_entity_poly.pdbx_seq_one_letter_code
_entity_poly.pdbx_strand_id
1 'polypeptide(L)'
;MKEKNDKTATGKDRPVGPEFKSHGRNRARLIMVFIFILSVTAWAANWYIDNQTAARGSSDLTSSQTSGSASADTGSADTGSANAATPLTAVHKVSGWYFDLIDSADIKAIARALQTSGLSMKPNSEHSLDEKVFITDINETQAQSLLTALKNEGIEVESSGENFTLSVPEGENTTQFISYLPAMDAGAGAAAGAGAGAAAYPNDPYYRYQWHMNMVGSDASWPKFRGTGVIVAVVDTGIAYTDNGRIKQVEDLKGVLFEKGYDFVDDDDIAVDENGHGTHVAGTIAQATNNGMGVAGLAHGAILMPIRVLDRFGSGSLTDVADGIRWAADHGAKVINLSLGSPSSDPILEKACQHAVAKGCIVVCASGNSNTNRKFYPAGYDCNMAVSALDSAGNRAFYSNYGDWIDICAPGGDVRSDRNRDGQPDGVLQCTIDPRDPSKSVYAQFMGTSMAAPHVAGAAAVVLAAGRAPAKNVRQLLCSTSRPVPEKGLGSGCVHVGDAIQATGFERDYRRFFLSVLVMAAVFAGGGIARWKKVFWRPSFIVAFVLTISGLSIVRAFNLPIGSIGDLLFMSLVEWIESLVDSDLAYNPFIYSFLIPVGYSMVTMGHQSGKRSALAFCIGYATILIDSAFFGHGDVSLIPGVSILDTLWLVGNAAVVTVVARLMAKPEDDEIFFGAAKS
;
A
#
# COMPACT_ATOMS: atom_id res chain seq x y z
N MET A 1 13.03 -90.72 -29.53
CA MET A 1 12.87 -91.86 -28.60
C MET A 1 11.79 -91.48 -27.58
N LYS A 2 10.71 -92.28 -27.54
CA LYS A 2 9.77 -92.56 -26.43
C LYS A 2 9.04 -91.38 -25.76
N GLU A 3 7.70 -91.30 -25.93
CA GLU A 3 6.65 -91.89 -25.06
C GLU A 3 6.54 -91.13 -23.72
N LYS A 4 5.39 -90.73 -23.16
CA LYS A 4 3.98 -91.16 -23.25
C LYS A 4 3.14 -90.08 -22.52
N ASN A 5 1.95 -89.73 -23.02
CA ASN A 5 0.60 -90.10 -22.49
C ASN A 5 0.37 -89.74 -21.00
N ASP A 6 -0.78 -89.25 -20.52
CA ASP A 6 -2.14 -89.28 -21.05
C ASP A 6 -3.05 -88.39 -20.15
N LYS A 7 -4.19 -87.99 -20.73
CA LYS A 7 -5.55 -87.94 -20.15
C LYS A 7 -6.04 -86.82 -19.19
N THR A 8 -7.08 -86.16 -19.73
CA THR A 8 -8.46 -85.97 -19.23
C THR A 8 -8.85 -84.76 -18.39
N ALA A 9 -9.63 -83.89 -19.05
CA ALA A 9 -10.97 -83.41 -18.70
C ALA A 9 -11.27 -82.96 -17.26
N THR A 10 -11.73 -81.72 -17.10
CA THR A 10 -13.14 -81.38 -16.77
C THR A 10 -13.26 -79.86 -16.60
N GLY A 11 -14.32 -79.29 -17.16
CA GLY A 11 -14.60 -77.86 -17.08
C GLY A 11 -14.98 -77.41 -15.67
N LYS A 12 -14.75 -76.12 -15.41
CA LYS A 12 -15.59 -75.28 -14.55
C LYS A 12 -15.29 -73.82 -14.87
N ASP A 13 -16.25 -73.20 -15.54
CA ASP A 13 -16.41 -71.75 -15.59
C ASP A 13 -16.30 -71.17 -14.17
N ARG A 14 -15.42 -70.18 -14.00
CA ARG A 14 -15.52 -69.21 -12.90
C ARG A 14 -15.74 -67.84 -13.54
N PRO A 15 -16.70 -67.04 -13.03
CA PRO A 15 -17.07 -65.79 -13.66
C PRO A 15 -15.93 -64.78 -13.52
N VAL A 16 -15.61 -64.12 -14.64
CA VAL A 16 -14.80 -62.91 -14.68
C VAL A 16 -15.53 -61.83 -13.88
N GLY A 17 -15.02 -61.49 -12.69
CA GLY A 17 -15.50 -60.35 -11.92
C GLY A 17 -15.01 -59.04 -12.55
N PRO A 18 -15.81 -57.94 -12.52
CA PRO A 18 -15.50 -56.74 -13.30
C PRO A 18 -14.29 -55.98 -12.72
N GLU A 19 -13.29 -55.83 -13.59
CA GLU A 19 -11.99 -55.16 -13.41
C GLU A 19 -12.08 -53.61 -13.38
N PHE A 20 -13.19 -53.05 -12.89
CA PHE A 20 -13.48 -51.60 -12.92
C PHE A 20 -13.23 -50.86 -11.58
N LYS A 21 -12.62 -51.50 -10.58
CA LYS A 21 -12.67 -51.00 -9.18
C LYS A 21 -11.58 -50.00 -8.76
N SER A 22 -10.45 -49.87 -9.46
CA SER A 22 -9.34 -49.00 -8.97
C SER A 22 -9.48 -47.52 -9.36
N HIS A 23 -9.82 -47.23 -10.62
CA HIS A 23 -10.09 -45.86 -11.10
C HIS A 23 -11.29 -45.21 -10.39
N GLY A 24 -12.33 -46.01 -10.09
CA GLY A 24 -13.49 -45.55 -9.33
C GLY A 24 -13.18 -45.18 -7.89
N ARG A 25 -12.17 -45.80 -7.25
CA ARG A 25 -11.88 -45.60 -5.82
C ARG A 25 -11.14 -44.29 -5.54
N ASN A 26 -10.23 -43.88 -6.42
CA ASN A 26 -9.58 -42.56 -6.34
C ASN A 26 -10.53 -41.44 -6.76
N ARG A 27 -11.35 -41.64 -7.80
CA ARG A 27 -12.44 -40.71 -8.15
C ARG A 27 -13.45 -40.55 -7.03
N ALA A 28 -13.89 -41.64 -6.39
CA ALA A 28 -14.81 -41.59 -5.26
C ALA A 28 -14.22 -40.88 -4.04
N ARG A 29 -12.92 -41.08 -3.75
CA ARG A 29 -12.22 -40.33 -2.69
C ARG A 29 -12.10 -38.84 -3.02
N LEU A 30 -11.81 -38.48 -4.27
CA LEU A 30 -11.79 -37.08 -4.70
C LEU A 30 -13.18 -36.45 -4.62
N ILE A 31 -14.22 -37.18 -5.02
CA ILE A 31 -15.62 -36.75 -4.94
C ILE A 31 -16.05 -36.59 -3.48
N MET A 32 -15.70 -37.51 -2.57
CA MET A 32 -15.99 -37.36 -1.14
C MET A 32 -15.28 -36.15 -0.52
N VAL A 33 -14.00 -35.94 -0.85
CA VAL A 33 -13.25 -34.75 -0.40
C VAL A 33 -13.90 -33.49 -0.96
N PHE A 34 -14.28 -33.47 -2.23
CA PHE A 34 -14.95 -32.33 -2.86
C PHE A 34 -16.32 -32.02 -2.25
N ILE A 35 -17.15 -33.04 -2.00
CA ILE A 35 -18.46 -32.89 -1.35
C ILE A 35 -18.29 -32.40 0.10
N PHE A 36 -17.37 -33.00 0.86
CA PHE A 36 -17.11 -32.58 2.24
C PHE A 36 -16.69 -31.11 2.30
N ILE A 37 -15.79 -30.68 1.41
CA ILE A 37 -15.29 -29.31 1.44
C ILE A 37 -16.31 -28.32 0.89
N LEU A 38 -17.08 -28.65 -0.16
CA LEU A 38 -18.22 -27.85 -0.61
C LEU A 38 -19.25 -27.64 0.51
N SER A 39 -19.45 -28.65 1.36
CA SER A 39 -20.35 -28.56 2.51
C SER A 39 -19.80 -27.60 3.58
N VAL A 40 -18.49 -27.62 3.82
CA VAL A 40 -17.82 -26.71 4.78
C VAL A 40 -17.79 -25.27 4.25
N THR A 41 -17.53 -25.05 2.96
CA THR A 41 -17.54 -23.70 2.36
C THR A 41 -18.94 -23.13 2.26
N ALA A 42 -19.94 -23.93 1.90
CA ALA A 42 -21.35 -23.50 1.93
C ALA A 42 -21.80 -23.18 3.37
N TRP A 43 -21.34 -23.96 4.36
CA TRP A 43 -21.60 -23.66 5.76
C TRP A 43 -20.95 -22.35 6.22
N ALA A 44 -19.68 -22.10 5.88
CA ALA A 44 -18.99 -20.86 6.21
C ALA A 44 -19.63 -19.63 5.52
N ALA A 45 -20.03 -19.77 4.25
CA ALA A 45 -20.73 -18.72 3.51
C ALA A 45 -22.11 -18.40 4.12
N ASN A 46 -22.88 -19.42 4.50
CA ASN A 46 -24.17 -19.21 5.17
C ASN A 46 -23.98 -18.58 6.56
N TRP A 47 -23.05 -19.08 7.37
CA TRP A 47 -22.73 -18.51 8.68
C TRP A 47 -22.35 -17.02 8.60
N TYR A 48 -21.65 -16.63 7.53
CA TYR A 48 -21.30 -15.24 7.27
C TYR A 48 -22.51 -14.37 6.87
N ILE A 49 -23.37 -14.86 5.97
CA ILE A 49 -24.61 -14.16 5.58
C ILE A 49 -25.52 -13.95 6.79
N ASP A 50 -25.61 -14.96 7.66
CA ASP A 50 -26.40 -14.91 8.89
C ASP A 50 -25.83 -13.90 9.92
N ASN A 51 -24.50 -13.74 9.98
CA ASN A 51 -23.88 -12.77 10.89
C ASN A 51 -23.84 -11.33 10.36
N GLN A 52 -23.83 -11.13 9.04
CA GLN A 52 -23.98 -9.81 8.41
C GLN A 52 -25.41 -9.25 8.57
N THR A 53 -26.42 -10.12 8.50
CA THR A 53 -27.81 -9.75 8.77
C THR A 53 -28.05 -9.45 10.26
N ALA A 54 -27.34 -10.14 11.16
CA ALA A 54 -27.35 -9.81 12.59
C ALA A 54 -26.68 -8.45 12.90
N ALA A 55 -25.58 -8.11 12.22
CA ALA A 55 -24.89 -6.82 12.38
C ALA A 55 -25.75 -5.63 11.90
N ARG A 56 -26.46 -5.79 10.77
CA ARG A 56 -27.42 -4.77 10.27
C ARG A 56 -28.69 -4.64 11.10
N GLY A 57 -29.06 -5.66 11.88
CA GLY A 57 -30.19 -5.59 12.82
C GLY A 57 -29.88 -4.85 14.13
N SER A 58 -28.61 -4.53 14.40
CA SER A 58 -28.17 -3.87 15.64
C SER A 58 -28.03 -2.35 15.54
N SER A 59 -28.08 -1.78 14.33
CA SER A 59 -28.00 -0.32 14.10
C SER A 59 -29.33 0.41 14.22
N ASP A 60 -30.46 -0.29 14.39
CA ASP A 60 -31.82 0.29 14.46
C ASP A 60 -32.38 0.41 15.90
N LEU A 61 -31.55 0.22 16.93
CA LEU A 61 -31.98 0.26 18.34
C LEU A 61 -31.17 1.24 19.21
N THR A 62 -30.94 2.48 18.75
CA THR A 62 -30.62 3.62 19.64
C THR A 62 -31.26 4.91 19.11
N SER A 63 -32.58 4.97 19.05
CA SER A 63 -33.33 6.23 18.96
C SER A 63 -34.54 6.23 19.90
N SER A 64 -34.31 6.03 21.20
CA SER A 64 -35.34 6.30 22.20
C SER A 64 -35.25 7.74 22.69
N GLN A 65 -36.24 8.50 22.26
CA GLN A 65 -36.64 9.82 22.75
C GLN A 65 -36.49 9.97 24.27
N THR A 66 -35.96 11.12 24.69
CA THR A 66 -36.39 11.75 25.94
C THR A 66 -36.89 13.16 25.63
N SER A 67 -38.21 13.27 25.64
CA SER A 67 -38.98 14.50 25.70
C SER A 67 -38.73 15.24 27.01
N GLY A 68 -38.42 16.54 26.94
CA GLY A 68 -38.28 17.41 28.10
C GLY A 68 -38.67 18.86 27.75
N SER A 69 -39.98 19.10 27.76
CA SER A 69 -40.71 20.37 27.92
C SER A 69 -40.01 21.72 27.70
N ALA A 70 -40.53 22.46 26.72
CA ALA A 70 -40.45 23.90 26.63
C ALA A 70 -41.18 24.60 27.81
N SER A 71 -40.58 25.66 28.35
CA SER A 71 -41.32 26.77 28.94
C SER A 71 -40.83 28.07 28.33
N ALA A 72 -41.74 28.79 27.69
CA ALA A 72 -41.55 30.16 27.24
C ALA A 72 -41.36 31.08 28.45
N ASP A 73 -40.42 32.02 28.35
CA ASP A 73 -40.67 33.35 28.90
C ASP A 73 -40.09 34.43 27.99
N THR A 74 -40.83 35.52 27.99
CA THR A 74 -40.84 36.64 27.06
C THR A 74 -39.87 37.74 27.45
N GLY A 75 -39.41 38.49 26.44
CA GLY A 75 -39.21 39.94 26.60
C GLY A 75 -37.78 40.46 26.47
N SER A 76 -37.55 41.17 25.36
CA SER A 76 -37.04 42.54 25.30
C SER A 76 -35.92 42.69 24.29
N ALA A 77 -36.24 43.44 23.23
CA ALA A 77 -35.27 44.05 22.36
C ALA A 77 -34.35 44.96 23.17
N ASP A 78 -33.05 44.90 22.93
CA ASP A 78 -32.19 46.04 23.15
C ASP A 78 -31.18 46.17 22.02
N THR A 79 -31.23 47.34 21.41
CA THR A 79 -30.40 47.81 20.31
C THR A 79 -29.12 48.40 20.89
N GLY A 80 -27.95 47.86 20.56
CA GLY A 80 -26.73 48.56 20.94
C GLY A 80 -25.41 47.83 20.74
N SER A 81 -24.59 48.43 19.87
CA SER A 81 -23.13 48.47 19.92
C SER A 81 -22.34 47.28 19.34
N ALA A 82 -21.63 47.64 18.28
CA ALA A 82 -20.41 47.04 17.79
C ALA A 82 -19.33 46.83 18.87
N ASN A 83 -18.35 46.02 18.48
CA ASN A 83 -17.02 45.80 19.08
C ASN A 83 -16.93 44.77 20.21
N ALA A 84 -16.60 43.53 19.83
CA ALA A 84 -15.30 42.93 20.17
C ALA A 84 -15.16 41.60 19.41
N ALA A 85 -14.66 41.67 18.17
CA ALA A 85 -14.01 40.52 17.57
C ALA A 85 -12.71 40.29 18.35
N THR A 86 -12.70 39.29 19.22
CA THR A 86 -11.46 38.77 19.79
C THR A 86 -10.64 38.21 18.62
N PRO A 87 -9.38 38.65 18.40
CA PRO A 87 -8.56 38.05 17.36
C PRO A 87 -8.22 36.63 17.82
N LEU A 88 -8.63 35.61 17.06
CA LEU A 88 -8.07 34.26 17.12
C LEU A 88 -6.65 34.30 16.54
N THR A 89 -5.73 34.90 17.27
CA THR A 89 -4.29 34.67 17.09
C THR A 89 -3.98 33.31 17.71
N ALA A 90 -4.09 32.25 16.90
CA ALA A 90 -3.43 30.99 17.20
C ALA A 90 -1.94 31.29 17.42
N VAL A 91 -1.47 31.04 18.63
CA VAL A 91 -0.07 31.22 19.03
C VAL A 91 0.73 30.14 18.30
N HIS A 92 1.57 30.52 17.35
CA HIS A 92 2.56 29.62 16.79
C HIS A 92 3.38 29.02 17.94
N LYS A 93 3.38 27.68 18.10
CA LYS A 93 4.21 26.89 19.04
C LYS A 93 5.72 26.95 18.69
N VAL A 94 6.14 28.01 18.02
CA VAL A 94 7.43 28.20 17.36
C VAL A 94 8.41 28.99 18.22
N SER A 95 7.94 29.76 19.21
CA SER A 95 8.84 30.36 20.19
C SER A 95 9.23 29.32 21.24
N GLY A 96 10.53 29.18 21.50
CA GLY A 96 11.03 28.42 22.65
C GLY A 96 12.28 27.59 22.37
N TRP A 97 12.81 27.01 23.43
CA TRP A 97 13.84 25.98 23.41
C TRP A 97 13.21 24.61 23.65
N TYR A 98 13.75 23.59 22.98
CA TYR A 98 13.42 22.20 23.26
C TYR A 98 14.54 21.51 24.04
N PHE A 99 14.16 20.50 24.80
CA PHE A 99 15.04 19.59 25.54
C PHE A 99 14.57 18.16 25.29
N ASP A 100 15.43 17.38 24.65
CA ASP A 100 15.31 15.94 24.43
C ASP A 100 16.13 15.24 25.53
N LEU A 101 15.46 14.70 26.56
CA LEU A 101 16.11 14.05 27.69
C LEU A 101 16.19 12.55 27.46
N ILE A 102 17.13 11.86 28.11
CA ILE A 102 17.15 10.39 28.05
C ILE A 102 15.83 9.81 28.56
N ASP A 103 15.30 8.78 27.88
CA ASP A 103 14.01 8.13 28.21
C ASP A 103 13.93 7.68 29.68
N SER A 104 15.07 7.32 30.25
CA SER A 104 15.22 6.88 31.65
C SER A 104 15.18 8.00 32.69
N ALA A 105 15.06 9.27 32.27
CA ALA A 105 15.07 10.42 33.16
C ALA A 105 13.91 10.38 34.17
N ASP A 106 14.25 10.46 35.47
CA ASP A 106 13.27 10.49 36.56
C ASP A 106 12.53 11.83 36.59
N ILE A 107 11.20 11.79 36.46
CA ILE A 107 10.31 12.97 36.54
C ILE A 107 10.53 13.76 37.84
N LYS A 108 10.86 13.10 38.97
CA LYS A 108 11.15 13.82 40.23
C LYS A 108 12.48 14.54 40.18
N ALA A 109 13.49 14.01 39.49
CA ALA A 109 14.76 14.68 39.28
C ALA A 109 14.59 15.88 38.36
N ILE A 110 13.77 15.74 37.31
CA ILE A 110 13.39 16.84 36.43
C ILE A 110 12.74 17.98 37.22
N ALA A 111 11.77 17.65 38.10
CA ALA A 111 11.10 18.65 38.92
C ALA A 111 12.07 19.41 39.85
N ARG A 112 13.09 18.73 40.41
CA ARG A 112 14.13 19.38 41.23
C ARG A 112 15.05 20.29 40.42
N ALA A 113 15.42 19.89 39.20
CA ALA A 113 16.20 20.73 38.28
C ALA A 113 15.45 22.01 37.90
N LEU A 114 14.15 21.90 37.61
CA LEU A 114 13.27 23.03 37.34
C LEU A 114 13.14 23.96 38.56
N GLN A 115 12.95 23.39 39.75
CA GLN A 115 12.89 24.16 40.99
C GLN A 115 14.22 24.91 41.27
N THR A 116 15.36 24.27 41.02
CA THR A 116 16.69 24.86 41.24
C THR A 116 17.00 25.97 40.26
N SER A 117 16.61 25.81 38.98
CA SER A 117 16.80 26.82 37.95
C SER A 117 15.78 27.96 38.01
N GLY A 118 14.65 27.77 38.69
CA GLY A 118 13.53 28.72 38.70
C GLY A 118 12.80 28.80 37.35
N LEU A 119 12.97 27.78 36.50
CA LEU A 119 12.40 27.69 35.16
C LEU A 119 11.33 26.61 35.11
N SER A 120 10.46 26.70 34.11
CA SER A 120 9.42 25.69 33.83
C SER A 120 9.58 25.14 32.43
N MET A 121 9.25 23.88 32.22
CA MET A 121 9.08 23.29 30.90
C MET A 121 7.84 22.40 30.90
N LYS A 122 7.28 22.18 29.71
CA LYS A 122 6.13 21.29 29.50
C LYS A 122 6.47 20.26 28.42
N PRO A 123 5.87 19.06 28.41
CA PRO A 123 5.96 18.16 27.27
C PRO A 123 5.52 18.88 25.99
N ASN A 124 6.10 18.51 24.84
CA ASN A 124 5.67 19.06 23.55
C ASN A 124 4.22 18.67 23.22
N SER A 125 3.90 17.39 23.41
CA SER A 125 2.58 16.80 23.23
C SER A 125 2.35 15.71 24.28
N GLU A 126 1.14 15.19 24.40
CA GLU A 126 0.90 14.01 25.26
C GLU A 126 1.68 12.77 24.79
N HIS A 127 2.01 12.71 23.50
CA HIS A 127 2.79 11.64 22.87
C HIS A 127 4.31 11.84 23.00
N SER A 128 4.76 13.02 23.43
CA SER A 128 6.19 13.31 23.62
C SER A 128 6.72 12.88 24.99
N LEU A 129 5.84 12.37 25.86
CA LEU A 129 6.19 11.97 27.23
C LEU A 129 7.08 10.74 27.31
N ASP A 130 6.91 9.79 26.39
CA ASP A 130 7.73 8.57 26.35
C ASP A 130 9.16 8.89 25.90
N GLU A 131 9.29 9.75 24.89
CA GLU A 131 10.57 10.26 24.34
C GLU A 131 11.16 11.42 25.15
N LYS A 132 10.51 11.83 26.25
CA LYS A 132 10.95 12.92 27.15
C LYS A 132 11.35 14.21 26.42
N VAL A 133 10.58 14.59 25.40
CA VAL A 133 10.76 15.85 24.69
C VAL A 133 9.94 16.94 25.38
N PHE A 134 10.62 17.98 25.85
CA PHE A 134 10.05 19.13 26.54
C PHE A 134 10.33 20.44 25.79
N ILE A 135 9.42 21.40 25.90
CA ILE A 135 9.54 22.74 25.35
C ILE A 135 9.37 23.81 26.44
N THR A 136 10.03 24.96 26.24
CA THR A 136 9.98 26.10 27.17
C THR A 136 10.35 27.43 26.50
N ASP A 137 9.69 28.52 26.90
CA ASP A 137 9.96 29.87 26.40
C ASP A 137 11.09 30.55 27.18
N ILE A 138 12.33 30.33 26.77
CA ILE A 138 13.53 30.87 27.42
C ILE A 138 14.56 31.36 26.40
N ASN A 139 15.48 32.23 26.84
CA ASN A 139 16.65 32.60 26.04
C ASN A 139 17.83 31.64 26.24
N GLU A 140 18.87 31.78 25.41
CA GLU A 140 20.07 30.93 25.44
C GLU A 140 20.75 30.90 26.83
N THR A 141 20.83 32.02 27.55
CA THR A 141 21.47 32.07 28.88
C THR A 141 20.68 31.27 29.92
N GLN A 142 19.36 31.42 29.92
CA GLN A 142 18.47 30.64 30.79
C GLN A 142 18.55 29.16 30.45
N ALA A 143 18.68 28.84 29.16
CA ALA A 143 18.76 27.46 28.74
C ALA A 143 20.06 26.76 29.15
N GLN A 144 21.21 27.46 29.07
CA GLN A 144 22.47 26.96 29.65
C GLN A 144 22.37 26.74 31.17
N SER A 145 21.59 27.59 31.86
CA SER A 145 21.33 27.44 33.29
C SER A 145 20.48 26.18 33.57
N LEU A 146 19.47 25.91 32.74
CA LEU A 146 18.65 24.70 32.84
C LEU A 146 19.46 23.43 32.54
N LEU A 147 20.30 23.43 31.50
CA LEU A 147 21.20 22.31 31.18
C LEU A 147 22.12 21.98 32.37
N THR A 148 22.66 23.01 33.02
CA THR A 148 23.49 22.83 34.22
C THR A 148 22.69 22.23 35.38
N ALA A 149 21.45 22.70 35.60
CA ALA A 149 20.59 22.17 36.64
C ALA A 149 20.20 20.70 36.41
N LEU A 150 19.85 20.34 35.17
CA LEU A 150 19.53 18.96 34.77
C LEU A 150 20.73 18.03 34.98
N LYS A 151 21.92 18.46 34.56
CA LYS A 151 23.16 17.71 34.76
C LYS A 151 23.49 17.48 36.24
N ASN A 152 23.25 18.47 37.09
CA ASN A 152 23.47 18.34 38.54
C ASN A 152 22.53 17.32 39.20
N GLU A 153 21.35 17.12 38.63
CA GLU A 153 20.41 16.07 39.04
C GLU A 153 20.70 14.70 38.39
N GLY A 154 21.79 14.59 37.63
CA GLY A 154 22.20 13.36 36.95
C GLY A 154 21.38 13.03 35.70
N ILE A 155 20.66 14.01 35.14
CA ILE A 155 19.85 13.83 33.93
C ILE A 155 20.72 14.11 32.72
N GLU A 156 20.82 13.13 31.83
CA GLU A 156 21.44 13.29 30.52
C GLU A 156 20.45 13.95 29.55
N VAL A 157 20.94 14.96 28.83
CA VAL A 157 20.21 15.66 27.77
C VAL A 157 20.79 15.17 26.45
N GLU A 158 19.99 14.45 25.68
CA GLU A 158 20.43 13.87 24.42
C GLU A 158 20.52 14.93 23.31
N SER A 159 19.62 15.91 23.32
CA SER A 159 19.67 17.10 22.46
C SER A 159 18.94 18.29 23.10
N SER A 160 19.34 19.50 22.72
CA SER A 160 18.62 20.73 23.06
C SER A 160 18.93 21.80 22.03
N GLY A 161 17.95 22.63 21.69
CA GLY A 161 18.14 23.70 20.72
C GLY A 161 16.95 24.64 20.65
N GLU A 162 17.08 25.68 19.83
CA GLU A 162 15.96 26.55 19.49
C GLU A 162 14.95 25.76 18.66
N ASN A 163 13.68 25.80 19.07
CA ASN A 163 12.58 25.27 18.27
C ASN A 163 12.42 26.20 17.06
N PHE A 164 12.67 25.70 15.85
CA PHE A 164 12.52 26.49 14.63
C PHE A 164 11.37 25.97 13.77
N THR A 165 10.95 26.81 12.83
CA THR A 165 9.82 26.53 11.95
C THR A 165 10.24 25.60 10.82
N LEU A 166 9.45 24.54 10.59
CA LEU A 166 9.38 23.88 9.30
C LEU A 166 8.14 24.38 8.58
N SER A 167 8.22 24.42 7.25
CA SER A 167 7.09 24.87 6.47
C SER A 167 6.98 24.08 5.18
N VAL A 168 5.81 24.18 4.56
CA VAL A 168 5.67 23.88 3.13
C VAL A 168 6.78 24.65 2.38
N PRO A 169 7.54 24.01 1.49
CA PRO A 169 8.67 24.64 0.82
C PRO A 169 8.29 25.95 0.10
N GLU A 170 9.20 26.91 0.10
CA GLU A 170 8.96 28.27 -0.37
C GLU A 170 8.37 28.31 -1.81
N GLY A 171 7.36 29.15 -2.02
CA GLY A 171 6.69 29.35 -3.32
C GLY A 171 5.27 28.77 -3.41
N GLU A 172 4.95 27.72 -2.68
CA GLU A 172 3.71 26.93 -2.87
C GLU A 172 2.43 27.61 -2.33
N ASN A 173 2.55 28.52 -1.36
CA ASN A 173 1.43 29.25 -0.76
C ASN A 173 0.99 30.51 -1.55
N THR A 174 1.58 30.79 -2.72
CA THR A 174 1.27 32.00 -3.50
C THR A 174 0.35 31.70 -4.69
N THR A 175 -0.52 32.64 -5.07
CA THR A 175 -1.37 32.58 -6.27
C THR A 175 -0.62 32.34 -7.58
N GLN A 176 0.73 32.41 -7.58
CA GLN A 176 1.58 32.11 -8.73
C GLN A 176 1.79 30.60 -8.95
N PHE A 177 1.47 29.76 -7.96
CA PHE A 177 1.74 28.32 -7.96
C PHE A 177 0.46 27.47 -7.98
N ILE A 178 -0.71 28.12 -7.95
CA ILE A 178 -2.01 27.47 -7.97
C ILE A 178 -2.79 27.94 -9.20
N SER A 179 -3.15 26.98 -10.07
CA SER A 179 -4.16 27.20 -11.10
C SER A 179 -5.40 26.36 -10.80
N TYR A 180 -6.58 26.96 -10.90
CA TYR A 180 -7.84 26.24 -10.69
C TYR A 180 -8.43 25.82 -12.03
N LEU A 181 -8.85 24.57 -12.15
CA LEU A 181 -9.73 24.19 -13.24
C LEU A 181 -11.10 24.84 -13.02
N PRO A 182 -11.75 25.40 -14.06
CA PRO A 182 -13.15 25.76 -13.96
C PRO A 182 -13.94 24.51 -13.61
N ALA A 183 -14.79 24.59 -12.59
CA ALA A 183 -15.69 23.50 -12.22
C ALA A 183 -16.45 23.06 -13.47
N MET A 184 -16.16 21.86 -13.99
CA MET A 184 -17.07 21.24 -14.94
C MET A 184 -18.26 20.80 -14.12
N ASP A 185 -19.44 21.18 -14.58
CA ASP A 185 -20.69 20.72 -14.01
C ASP A 185 -20.60 19.19 -13.87
N ALA A 186 -20.79 18.67 -12.67
CA ALA A 186 -20.64 17.23 -12.35
C ALA A 186 -21.57 16.34 -13.21
N GLY A 187 -22.47 16.94 -13.99
CA GLY A 187 -23.32 16.30 -15.00
C GLY A 187 -22.79 16.28 -16.44
N ALA A 188 -21.63 16.87 -16.77
CA ALA A 188 -21.14 16.97 -18.16
C ALA A 188 -20.38 15.73 -18.67
N GLY A 189 -20.18 14.70 -17.84
CA GLY A 189 -19.41 13.49 -18.16
C GLY A 189 -20.15 12.39 -18.94
N ALA A 190 -21.45 12.53 -19.23
CA ALA A 190 -22.23 11.43 -19.79
C ALA A 190 -22.39 11.41 -21.33
N ALA A 191 -21.74 12.31 -22.09
CA ALA A 191 -21.94 12.37 -23.54
C ALA A 191 -20.68 12.66 -24.35
N ALA A 192 -19.82 11.65 -24.52
CA ALA A 192 -19.00 11.51 -25.72
C ALA A 192 -18.55 10.05 -25.93
N GLY A 193 -19.29 9.32 -26.78
CA GLY A 193 -18.75 8.16 -27.52
C GLY A 193 -18.95 6.78 -26.88
N ALA A 194 -20.20 6.30 -26.85
CA ALA A 194 -20.47 4.87 -26.75
C ALA A 194 -19.95 4.14 -28.01
N GLY A 195 -18.72 3.65 -27.95
CA GLY A 195 -18.26 2.48 -28.69
C GLY A 195 -18.07 1.35 -27.69
N ALA A 196 -18.75 0.23 -27.89
CA ALA A 196 -18.56 -0.98 -27.07
C ALA A 196 -17.13 -1.51 -27.24
N GLY A 197 -16.22 -0.96 -26.45
CA GLY A 197 -14.86 -1.40 -26.14
C GLY A 197 -14.64 -1.14 -24.64
N ALA A 198 -13.73 -1.87 -23.99
CA ALA A 198 -13.49 -1.76 -22.55
C ALA A 198 -13.49 -0.28 -22.08
N ALA A 199 -14.26 0.03 -21.04
CA ALA A 199 -14.30 1.38 -20.48
C ALA A 199 -12.87 1.84 -20.16
N ALA A 200 -12.50 3.06 -20.55
CA ALA A 200 -11.18 3.60 -20.28
C ALA A 200 -10.94 3.62 -18.76
N TYR A 201 -9.83 3.03 -18.30
CA TYR A 201 -9.42 3.06 -16.90
C TYR A 201 -8.27 4.07 -16.75
N PRO A 202 -8.34 4.96 -15.75
CA PRO A 202 -9.48 5.16 -14.88
C PRO A 202 -10.57 6.03 -15.56
N ASN A 203 -11.80 5.97 -15.09
CA ASN A 203 -12.94 6.67 -15.69
C ASN A 203 -13.12 8.13 -15.21
N ASP A 204 -12.15 8.66 -14.46
CA ASP A 204 -12.19 9.98 -13.84
C ASP A 204 -12.08 11.10 -14.90
N PRO A 205 -13.04 12.03 -15.02
CA PRO A 205 -13.12 13.00 -16.13
C PRO A 205 -11.91 13.91 -16.32
N TYR A 206 -11.16 14.20 -15.24
CA TYR A 206 -9.97 15.04 -15.28
C TYR A 206 -8.66 14.26 -15.34
N TYR A 207 -8.69 12.92 -15.37
CA TYR A 207 -7.48 12.10 -15.56
C TYR A 207 -6.68 12.51 -16.81
N ARG A 208 -7.37 12.93 -17.87
CA ARG A 208 -6.74 13.43 -19.10
C ARG A 208 -5.80 14.63 -18.91
N TYR A 209 -5.94 15.38 -17.81
CA TYR A 209 -5.09 16.52 -17.46
C TYR A 209 -3.97 16.13 -16.46
N GLN A 210 -3.99 14.90 -15.94
CA GLN A 210 -2.98 14.39 -15.00
C GLN A 210 -1.80 13.75 -15.73
N TRP A 211 -1.11 14.53 -16.56
CA TRP A 211 0.11 14.10 -17.29
C TRP A 211 1.15 13.44 -16.37
N HIS A 212 1.21 13.87 -15.11
CA HIS A 212 2.13 13.38 -14.08
C HIS A 212 1.90 11.90 -13.75
N MET A 213 0.67 11.39 -13.82
CA MET A 213 0.35 9.97 -13.57
C MET A 213 0.94 9.07 -14.66
N ASN A 214 0.80 9.49 -15.92
CA ASN A 214 1.38 8.77 -17.05
C ASN A 214 2.92 8.78 -16.97
N MET A 215 3.53 9.92 -16.59
CA MET A 215 4.99 10.03 -16.46
C MET A 215 5.57 9.03 -15.44
N VAL A 216 4.86 8.75 -14.35
CA VAL A 216 5.28 7.76 -13.35
C VAL A 216 4.85 6.33 -13.68
N GLY A 217 4.17 6.09 -14.80
CA GLY A 217 3.81 4.75 -15.26
C GLY A 217 2.63 4.10 -14.51
N SER A 218 1.68 4.91 -14.02
CA SER A 218 0.52 4.44 -13.25
C SER A 218 -0.38 3.47 -14.02
N ASP A 219 -0.56 3.68 -15.33
CA ASP A 219 -1.43 2.86 -16.19
C ASP A 219 -1.03 1.37 -16.19
N ALA A 220 0.28 1.09 -16.09
CA ALA A 220 0.80 -0.27 -16.04
C ALA A 220 0.61 -0.93 -14.66
N SER A 221 0.44 -0.14 -13.59
CA SER A 221 0.26 -0.66 -12.23
C SER A 221 -1.20 -0.90 -11.87
N TRP A 222 -2.09 0.06 -12.15
CA TRP A 222 -3.45 0.05 -11.61
C TRP A 222 -4.33 -1.16 -11.92
N PRO A 223 -4.19 -1.87 -13.06
CA PRO A 223 -4.94 -3.10 -13.28
C PRO A 223 -4.65 -4.19 -12.25
N LYS A 224 -3.50 -4.14 -11.55
CA LYS A 224 -3.02 -5.21 -10.67
C LYS A 224 -2.62 -4.73 -9.27
N PHE A 225 -2.04 -3.54 -9.14
CA PHE A 225 -1.51 -3.04 -7.88
C PHE A 225 -1.89 -1.58 -7.70
N ARG A 226 -2.58 -1.32 -6.58
CA ARG A 226 -3.15 -0.02 -6.25
C ARG A 226 -2.70 0.49 -4.89
N GLY A 227 -1.75 -0.18 -4.23
CA GLY A 227 -1.33 0.16 -2.87
C GLY A 227 -2.20 -0.42 -1.76
N THR A 228 -3.10 -1.37 -2.08
CA THR A 228 -4.04 -1.98 -1.13
C THR A 228 -3.41 -2.43 0.18
N GLY A 229 -4.00 -1.98 1.30
CA GLY A 229 -3.60 -2.36 2.66
C GLY A 229 -2.31 -1.71 3.17
N VAL A 230 -1.66 -0.85 2.38
CA VAL A 230 -0.48 -0.12 2.82
C VAL A 230 -0.89 1.20 3.44
N ILE A 231 -0.51 1.42 4.69
CA ILE A 231 -0.72 2.68 5.40
C ILE A 231 0.36 3.69 4.98
N VAL A 232 -0.08 4.83 4.44
CA VAL A 232 0.77 5.96 4.06
C VAL A 232 0.42 7.16 4.93
N ALA A 233 1.36 7.57 5.78
CA ALA A 233 1.21 8.78 6.58
C ALA A 233 1.52 10.02 5.77
N VAL A 234 0.62 11.00 5.84
CA VAL A 234 0.78 12.33 5.27
C VAL A 234 1.03 13.28 6.45
N VAL A 235 2.31 13.56 6.71
CA VAL A 235 2.76 14.45 7.78
C VAL A 235 2.86 15.85 7.19
N ASP A 236 1.80 16.64 7.36
CA ASP A 236 1.56 17.89 6.63
C ASP A 236 0.60 18.84 7.39
N THR A 237 -0.21 19.61 6.68
CA THR A 237 -1.23 20.55 7.15
C THR A 237 -2.56 19.90 7.56
N GLY A 238 -2.64 18.57 7.50
CA GLY A 238 -3.85 17.77 7.70
C GLY A 238 -4.42 17.23 6.37
N ILE A 239 -5.56 16.53 6.44
CA ILE A 239 -6.33 16.12 5.26
C ILE A 239 -7.80 16.50 5.46
N ALA A 240 -8.48 17.02 4.46
CA ALA A 240 -9.94 17.24 4.50
C ALA A 240 -10.70 15.91 4.27
N TYR A 241 -10.52 14.95 5.17
CA TYR A 241 -11.09 13.59 5.09
C TYR A 241 -12.43 13.43 5.81
N THR A 242 -12.82 14.41 6.63
CA THR A 242 -14.07 14.41 7.40
C THR A 242 -14.57 15.84 7.60
N ASP A 243 -15.86 15.97 7.95
CA ASP A 243 -16.45 17.25 8.30
C ASP A 243 -16.01 17.68 9.70
N ASN A 244 -15.42 18.87 9.83
CA ASN A 244 -15.10 19.48 11.11
C ASN A 244 -15.34 20.99 11.09
N GLY A 245 -16.44 21.42 11.72
CA GLY A 245 -16.85 22.83 11.72
C GLY A 245 -17.06 23.38 10.30
N ARG A 246 -16.19 24.32 9.90
CA ARG A 246 -16.20 24.96 8.57
C ARG A 246 -15.53 24.13 7.48
N ILE A 247 -14.69 23.16 7.86
CA ILE A 247 -13.98 22.28 6.94
C ILE A 247 -14.92 21.16 6.55
N LYS A 248 -15.05 20.93 5.24
CA LYS A 248 -15.88 19.86 4.70
C LYS A 248 -15.01 18.80 4.05
N GLN A 249 -15.42 17.54 4.18
CA GLN A 249 -14.73 16.45 3.49
C GLN A 249 -14.66 16.76 1.99
N VAL A 250 -13.48 16.64 1.38
CA VAL A 250 -13.34 16.79 -0.06
C VAL A 250 -14.13 15.69 -0.76
N GLU A 251 -14.99 16.08 -1.70
CA GLU A 251 -15.95 15.18 -2.34
C GLU A 251 -15.25 13.98 -3.02
N ASP A 252 -14.14 14.25 -3.70
CA ASP A 252 -13.36 13.25 -4.44
C ASP A 252 -12.40 12.45 -3.53
N LEU A 253 -12.47 12.62 -2.21
CA LEU A 253 -11.85 11.72 -1.22
C LEU A 253 -12.86 10.74 -0.62
N LYS A 254 -14.15 10.81 -1.00
CA LYS A 254 -15.13 9.80 -0.58
C LYS A 254 -14.77 8.44 -1.18
N GLY A 255 -14.68 7.43 -0.32
CA GLY A 255 -14.25 6.08 -0.70
C GLY A 255 -12.75 5.82 -0.52
N VAL A 256 -11.96 6.85 -0.19
CA VAL A 256 -10.59 6.67 0.30
C VAL A 256 -10.63 6.10 1.72
N LEU A 257 -9.72 5.17 2.00
CA LEU A 257 -9.58 4.58 3.33
C LEU A 257 -8.67 5.45 4.18
N PHE A 258 -9.09 5.71 5.42
CA PHE A 258 -8.31 6.47 6.39
C PHE A 258 -8.06 5.64 7.63
N GLU A 259 -6.81 5.64 8.11
CA GLU A 259 -6.46 5.20 9.46
C GLU A 259 -6.62 6.36 10.45
N LYS A 260 -6.60 6.02 11.75
CA LYS A 260 -6.56 7.06 12.80
C LYS A 260 -5.34 7.95 12.59
N GLY A 261 -5.57 9.26 12.58
CA GLY A 261 -4.56 10.30 12.54
C GLY A 261 -4.44 11.06 13.86
N TYR A 262 -3.60 12.09 13.88
CA TYR A 262 -3.43 12.97 15.04
C TYR A 262 -3.02 14.40 14.61
N ASP A 263 -3.50 15.39 15.34
CA ASP A 263 -3.20 16.81 15.16
C ASP A 263 -2.28 17.31 16.27
N PHE A 264 -1.01 17.55 15.93
CA PHE A 264 -0.01 18.10 16.85
C PHE A 264 -0.04 19.63 16.94
N VAL A 265 -0.78 20.30 16.06
CA VAL A 265 -0.95 21.75 16.10
C VAL A 265 -1.97 22.13 17.17
N ASP A 266 -3.11 21.46 17.17
CA ASP A 266 -4.22 21.71 18.11
C ASP A 266 -4.29 20.68 19.26
N ASP A 267 -3.41 19.67 19.25
CA ASP A 267 -3.30 18.59 20.25
C ASP A 267 -4.62 17.79 20.39
N ASP A 268 -5.17 17.30 19.28
CA ASP A 268 -6.38 16.48 19.22
C ASP A 268 -6.35 15.34 18.18
N ASP A 269 -7.40 14.51 18.16
CA ASP A 269 -7.53 13.33 17.29
C ASP A 269 -8.06 13.66 15.87
N ILE A 270 -8.23 14.94 15.51
CA ILE A 270 -8.91 15.39 14.28
C ILE A 270 -7.95 16.20 13.40
N ALA A 271 -7.11 15.48 12.64
CA ALA A 271 -6.09 16.06 11.75
C ALA A 271 -6.64 16.61 10.41
N VAL A 272 -7.58 17.56 10.48
CA VAL A 272 -8.23 18.17 9.31
C VAL A 272 -7.42 19.30 8.70
N ASP A 273 -7.45 19.40 7.37
CA ASP A 273 -6.69 20.42 6.63
C ASP A 273 -7.39 21.79 6.65
N GLU A 274 -6.63 22.84 6.98
CA GLU A 274 -7.07 24.24 6.89
C GLU A 274 -6.33 25.06 5.81
N ASN A 275 -5.35 24.46 5.14
CA ASN A 275 -4.48 25.10 4.16
C ASN A 275 -4.78 24.63 2.73
N GLY A 276 -5.01 23.33 2.54
CA GLY A 276 -5.24 22.68 1.25
C GLY A 276 -4.00 22.00 0.66
N HIS A 277 -2.82 22.24 1.21
CA HIS A 277 -1.60 21.57 0.79
C HIS A 277 -1.62 20.07 1.12
N GLY A 278 -1.93 19.70 2.36
CA GLY A 278 -1.90 18.32 2.82
C GLY A 278 -2.96 17.46 2.12
N THR A 279 -4.13 18.02 1.85
CA THR A 279 -5.18 17.37 1.07
C THR A 279 -4.76 17.15 -0.39
N HIS A 280 -4.04 18.08 -1.01
CA HIS A 280 -3.50 17.93 -2.37
C HIS A 280 -2.40 16.85 -2.45
N VAL A 281 -1.50 16.84 -1.47
CA VAL A 281 -0.47 15.81 -1.28
C VAL A 281 -1.11 14.43 -1.11
N ALA A 282 -2.13 14.33 -0.25
CA ALA A 282 -2.91 13.12 -0.02
C ALA A 282 -3.59 12.61 -1.29
N GLY A 283 -4.21 13.49 -2.08
CA GLY A 283 -4.81 13.16 -3.37
C GLY A 283 -3.78 12.59 -4.36
N THR A 284 -2.58 13.17 -4.42
CA THR A 284 -1.50 12.66 -5.27
C THR A 284 -1.12 11.22 -4.93
N ILE A 285 -1.15 10.87 -3.64
CA ILE A 285 -0.91 9.50 -3.18
C ILE A 285 -2.13 8.62 -3.50
N ALA A 286 -3.33 8.96 -3.04
CA ALA A 286 -4.47 8.05 -3.02
C ALA A 286 -5.85 8.73 -3.16
N GLN A 287 -6.00 9.74 -4.02
CA GLN A 287 -7.33 10.21 -4.44
C GLN A 287 -8.20 9.01 -4.85
N ALA A 288 -9.52 9.08 -4.59
CA ALA A 288 -10.44 8.08 -5.09
C ALA A 288 -10.33 8.02 -6.62
N THR A 289 -10.21 6.82 -7.18
CA THR A 289 -9.98 6.61 -8.61
C THR A 289 -11.04 5.68 -9.16
N ASN A 290 -11.41 5.89 -10.42
CA ASN A 290 -12.40 5.12 -11.14
C ASN A 290 -13.83 5.26 -10.55
N ASN A 291 -14.15 6.44 -10.02
CA ASN A 291 -15.44 6.77 -9.38
C ASN A 291 -16.35 7.62 -10.28
N GLY A 292 -15.92 7.95 -11.50
CA GLY A 292 -16.65 8.79 -12.45
C GLY A 292 -16.60 10.29 -12.10
N MET A 293 -15.71 10.69 -11.20
CA MET A 293 -15.57 12.05 -10.70
C MET A 293 -14.11 12.47 -10.76
N GLY A 294 -13.87 13.77 -10.92
CA GLY A 294 -12.57 14.35 -10.60
C GLY A 294 -11.35 13.68 -11.22
N VAL A 295 -10.42 13.31 -10.35
CA VAL A 295 -9.02 12.97 -10.64
C VAL A 295 -8.63 11.64 -10.00
N ALA A 296 -7.50 11.07 -10.39
CA ALA A 296 -7.00 9.79 -9.89
C ALA A 296 -5.79 9.95 -8.94
N GLY A 297 -5.68 9.04 -7.98
CA GLY A 297 -4.51 8.85 -7.11
C GLY A 297 -3.61 7.70 -7.58
N LEU A 298 -2.29 7.82 -7.34
CA LEU A 298 -1.32 6.81 -7.81
C LEU A 298 -1.51 5.45 -7.11
N ALA A 299 -1.67 5.47 -5.79
CA ALA A 299 -1.89 4.35 -4.90
C ALA A 299 -3.30 4.41 -4.31
N HIS A 300 -4.33 4.53 -5.15
CA HIS A 300 -5.73 4.73 -4.75
C HIS A 300 -6.42 3.58 -3.98
N GLY A 301 -5.70 2.50 -3.64
CA GLY A 301 -6.12 1.48 -2.68
C GLY A 301 -5.38 1.56 -1.33
N ALA A 302 -4.42 2.47 -1.19
CA ALA A 302 -3.70 2.70 0.07
C ALA A 302 -4.61 3.29 1.13
N ILE A 303 -4.22 3.12 2.39
CA ILE A 303 -4.89 3.71 3.54
C ILE A 303 -4.10 4.95 3.96
N LEU A 304 -4.74 6.11 3.98
CA LEU A 304 -4.09 7.36 4.35
C LEU A 304 -4.15 7.58 5.87
N MET A 305 -3.04 7.99 6.47
CA MET A 305 -2.97 8.38 7.88
C MET A 305 -2.69 9.89 7.95
N PRO A 306 -3.69 10.73 8.30
CA PRO A 306 -3.51 12.18 8.37
C PRO A 306 -2.75 12.56 9.64
N ILE A 307 -1.61 13.24 9.50
CA ILE A 307 -0.82 13.71 10.63
C ILE A 307 -0.60 15.22 10.45
N ARG A 308 -1.34 16.02 11.22
CA ARG A 308 -1.28 17.49 11.11
C ARG A 308 -0.19 18.02 12.03
N VAL A 309 0.85 18.56 11.42
CA VAL A 309 2.02 19.19 12.10
C VAL A 309 2.27 20.61 11.62
N LEU A 310 1.59 21.04 10.56
CA LEU A 310 1.62 22.39 10.02
C LEU A 310 0.24 23.05 10.18
N ASP A 311 0.24 24.32 10.54
CA ASP A 311 -0.98 25.10 10.72
C ASP A 311 -1.60 25.54 9.37
N ARG A 312 -2.68 26.34 9.44
CA ARG A 312 -3.37 26.88 8.25
C ARG A 312 -2.48 27.72 7.32
N PHE A 313 -1.33 28.20 7.79
CA PHE A 313 -0.36 28.97 7.01
C PHE A 313 0.73 28.08 6.41
N GLY A 314 0.67 26.76 6.62
CA GLY A 314 1.66 25.82 6.14
C GLY A 314 2.97 25.86 6.94
N SER A 315 2.91 26.27 8.21
CA SER A 315 4.07 26.36 9.11
C SER A 315 3.83 25.59 10.40
N GLY A 316 4.87 24.97 10.93
CA GLY A 316 4.80 24.18 12.16
C GLY A 316 6.12 24.13 12.88
N SER A 317 6.11 23.66 14.13
CA SER A 317 7.32 23.58 14.93
C SER A 317 8.12 22.31 14.60
N LEU A 318 9.45 22.38 14.72
CA LEU A 318 10.35 21.24 14.58
C LEU A 318 9.93 20.05 15.47
N THR A 319 9.54 20.35 16.69
CA THR A 319 9.16 19.35 17.70
C THR A 319 7.84 18.66 17.33
N ASP A 320 6.84 19.39 16.82
CA ASP A 320 5.59 18.78 16.34
C ASP A 320 5.82 17.88 15.11
N VAL A 321 6.70 18.30 14.19
CA VAL A 321 7.08 17.45 13.04
C VAL A 321 7.79 16.17 13.52
N ALA A 322 8.73 16.30 14.47
CA ALA A 322 9.45 15.16 15.02
C ALA A 322 8.51 14.17 15.75
N ASP A 323 7.55 14.67 16.53
CA ASP A 323 6.53 13.86 17.19
C ASP A 323 5.62 13.18 16.16
N GLY A 324 5.16 13.91 15.13
CA GLY A 324 4.32 13.36 14.07
C GLY A 324 4.97 12.23 13.28
N ILE A 325 6.27 12.33 12.98
CA ILE A 325 7.03 11.25 12.33
C ILE A 325 7.08 10.00 13.20
N ARG A 326 7.39 10.15 14.51
CA ARG A 326 7.45 9.02 15.44
C ARG A 326 6.09 8.36 15.60
N TRP A 327 5.06 9.17 15.84
CA TRP A 327 3.69 8.70 16.02
C TRP A 327 3.21 7.91 14.81
N ALA A 328 3.43 8.41 13.58
CA ALA A 328 3.06 7.71 12.36
C ALA A 328 3.73 6.32 12.26
N ALA A 329 5.02 6.25 12.57
CA ALA A 329 5.76 5.00 12.56
C ALA A 329 5.25 4.00 13.61
N ASP A 330 4.94 4.49 14.82
CA ASP A 330 4.43 3.66 15.92
C ASP A 330 3.00 3.18 15.70
N HIS A 331 2.21 3.92 14.91
CA HIS A 331 0.84 3.56 14.52
C HIS A 331 0.77 2.78 13.20
N GLY A 332 1.89 2.26 12.72
CA GLY A 332 1.92 1.23 11.68
C GLY A 332 2.06 1.73 10.25
N ALA A 333 2.33 3.03 10.04
CA ALA A 333 2.65 3.54 8.71
C ALA A 333 3.81 2.77 8.09
N LYS A 334 3.72 2.47 6.79
CA LYS A 334 4.82 1.84 6.01
C LYS A 334 5.54 2.84 5.14
N VAL A 335 4.86 3.92 4.77
CA VAL A 335 5.42 5.05 4.05
C VAL A 335 5.05 6.32 4.81
N ILE A 336 5.98 7.23 4.98
CA ILE A 336 5.75 8.56 5.55
C ILE A 336 6.15 9.58 4.50
N ASN A 337 5.21 10.42 4.07
CA ASN A 337 5.46 11.51 3.15
C ASN A 337 5.63 12.83 3.93
N LEU A 338 6.76 13.51 3.70
CA LEU A 338 7.11 14.80 4.28
C LEU A 338 7.27 15.83 3.16
N SER A 339 6.18 16.47 2.78
CA SER A 339 6.14 17.57 1.80
C SER A 339 6.40 18.91 2.50
N LEU A 340 7.45 18.96 3.31
CA LEU A 340 7.82 20.08 4.16
C LEU A 340 9.33 20.08 4.42
N GLY A 341 9.85 21.18 4.93
CA GLY A 341 11.22 21.19 5.45
C GLY A 341 11.77 22.54 5.87
N SER A 342 13.07 22.57 6.11
CA SER A 342 13.87 23.71 6.54
C SER A 342 15.32 23.60 6.02
N PRO A 343 16.02 24.72 5.79
CA PRO A 343 17.45 24.69 5.45
C PRO A 343 18.36 24.19 6.59
N SER A 344 17.84 24.06 7.81
CA SER A 344 18.61 23.69 9.00
C SER A 344 18.39 22.22 9.38
N SER A 345 19.47 21.49 9.64
CA SER A 345 19.43 20.17 10.27
C SER A 345 19.26 20.31 11.78
N ASP A 346 18.64 19.31 12.41
CA ASP A 346 18.50 19.21 13.84
C ASP A 346 18.51 17.74 14.32
N PRO A 347 19.23 17.41 15.40
CA PRO A 347 19.30 16.04 15.92
C PRO A 347 17.95 15.41 16.27
N ILE A 348 16.97 16.18 16.79
CA ILE A 348 15.67 15.61 17.19
C ILE A 348 14.88 15.11 15.98
N LEU A 349 14.94 15.86 14.88
CA LEU A 349 14.27 15.51 13.64
C LEU A 349 15.00 14.36 12.93
N GLU A 350 16.34 14.34 12.98
CA GLU A 350 17.11 13.22 12.45
C GLU A 350 16.79 11.93 13.21
N LYS A 351 16.75 11.96 14.54
CA LYS A 351 16.36 10.81 15.38
C LYS A 351 14.93 10.33 15.07
N ALA A 352 13.98 11.24 14.91
CA ALA A 352 12.60 10.88 14.54
C ALA A 352 12.56 10.11 13.21
N CYS A 353 13.31 10.58 12.20
CA CYS A 353 13.43 9.90 10.92
C CYS A 353 14.09 8.51 11.06
N GLN A 354 15.17 8.42 11.84
CA GLN A 354 15.86 7.17 12.10
C GLN A 354 14.97 6.15 12.85
N HIS A 355 14.14 6.61 13.80
CA HIS A 355 13.14 5.80 14.48
C HIS A 355 12.12 5.22 13.50
N ALA A 356 11.57 6.06 12.61
CA ALA A 356 10.65 5.60 11.58
C ALA A 356 11.29 4.53 10.67
N VAL A 357 12.52 4.76 10.21
CA VAL A 357 13.25 3.76 9.40
C VAL A 357 13.52 2.47 10.20
N ALA A 358 13.83 2.58 11.50
CA ALA A 358 14.04 1.42 12.37
C ALA A 358 12.75 0.59 12.56
N LYS A 359 11.57 1.24 12.57
CA LYS A 359 10.24 0.61 12.55
C LYS A 359 9.86 0.03 11.18
N GLY A 360 10.71 0.23 10.16
CA GLY A 360 10.52 -0.31 8.82
C GLY A 360 9.72 0.61 7.89
N CYS A 361 9.56 1.89 8.24
CA CYS A 361 8.97 2.89 7.37
C CYS A 361 9.95 3.32 6.27
N ILE A 362 9.41 3.69 5.12
CA ILE A 362 10.11 4.44 4.09
C ILE A 362 9.70 5.90 4.26
N VAL A 363 10.63 6.78 4.61
CA VAL A 363 10.35 8.20 4.75
C VAL A 363 10.83 8.96 3.51
N VAL A 364 9.87 9.60 2.83
CA VAL A 364 10.00 10.24 1.52
C VAL A 364 9.82 11.74 1.70
N CYS A 365 10.79 12.53 1.26
CA CYS A 365 10.87 13.95 1.59
C CYS A 365 11.06 14.84 0.36
N ALA A 366 10.40 15.99 0.34
CA ALA A 366 10.61 17.03 -0.67
C ALA A 366 12.00 17.68 -0.55
N SER A 367 12.71 17.85 -1.68
CA SER A 367 14.07 18.42 -1.66
C SER A 367 14.12 19.95 -1.52
N GLY A 368 12.99 20.64 -1.64
CA GLY A 368 12.88 22.09 -1.54
C GLY A 368 12.91 22.83 -2.89
N ASN A 369 12.46 24.08 -2.88
CA ASN A 369 12.08 24.84 -4.07
C ASN A 369 12.93 26.11 -4.32
N SER A 370 14.20 26.10 -3.90
CA SER A 370 15.08 27.28 -3.96
C SER A 370 16.10 27.24 -5.10
N ASN A 371 16.00 26.27 -6.02
CA ASN A 371 16.92 26.06 -7.13
C ASN A 371 18.40 26.05 -6.69
N THR A 372 18.70 25.32 -5.62
CA THR A 372 20.05 25.25 -5.04
C THR A 372 20.50 23.80 -4.86
N ASN A 373 21.82 23.62 -4.69
CA ASN A 373 22.41 22.33 -4.36
C ASN A 373 22.61 22.09 -2.87
N ARG A 374 22.17 23.03 -2.01
CA ARG A 374 22.23 22.90 -0.55
C ARG A 374 21.21 21.86 -0.07
N LYS A 375 21.61 21.05 0.90
CA LYS A 375 20.70 20.12 1.60
C LYS A 375 19.54 20.89 2.22
N PHE A 376 18.37 20.26 2.19
CA PHE A 376 17.15 20.73 2.82
C PHE A 376 16.62 19.59 3.69
N TYR A 377 16.23 19.86 4.94
CA TYR A 377 15.91 18.82 5.92
C TYR A 377 14.40 18.76 6.15
N PRO A 378 13.81 17.54 6.28
CA PRO A 378 14.49 16.27 6.55
C PRO A 378 15.02 15.50 5.33
N ALA A 379 14.83 15.98 4.10
CA ALA A 379 15.30 15.26 2.89
C ALA A 379 16.82 15.01 2.86
N GLY A 380 17.63 15.91 3.41
CA GLY A 380 19.08 15.83 3.43
C GLY A 380 19.67 14.79 4.40
N TYR A 381 18.85 14.13 5.23
CA TYR A 381 19.29 13.03 6.07
C TYR A 381 19.44 11.75 5.26
N ASP A 382 20.57 11.06 5.39
CA ASP A 382 20.90 9.89 4.56
C ASP A 382 19.90 8.72 4.74
N CYS A 383 19.23 8.63 5.90
CA CYS A 383 18.20 7.63 6.16
C CYS A 383 16.90 7.84 5.36
N ASN A 384 16.66 9.07 4.89
CA ASN A 384 15.46 9.45 4.15
C ASN A 384 15.66 9.36 2.65
N MET A 385 14.55 9.36 1.90
CA MET A 385 14.55 9.38 0.45
C MET A 385 14.24 10.79 -0.06
N ALA A 386 15.24 11.48 -0.59
CA ALA A 386 15.13 12.85 -1.10
C ALA A 386 14.59 12.89 -2.53
N VAL A 387 13.52 13.67 -2.75
CA VAL A 387 12.81 13.75 -4.04
C VAL A 387 12.90 15.14 -4.66
N SER A 388 13.51 15.23 -5.84
CA SER A 388 13.49 16.45 -6.67
C SER A 388 12.35 16.45 -7.70
N ALA A 389 12.01 17.63 -8.23
CA ALA A 389 10.87 17.84 -9.11
C ALA A 389 11.23 17.97 -10.59
N LEU A 390 10.39 17.39 -11.45
CA LEU A 390 10.42 17.53 -12.90
C LEU A 390 9.21 18.32 -13.44
N ASP A 391 9.40 18.99 -14.58
CA ASP A 391 8.31 19.55 -15.40
C ASP A 391 7.70 18.48 -16.34
N SER A 392 6.64 18.86 -17.06
CA SER A 392 5.93 17.98 -18.01
C SER A 392 6.78 17.44 -19.17
N ALA A 393 7.92 18.07 -19.44
CA ALA A 393 8.86 17.61 -20.47
C ALA A 393 9.98 16.71 -19.91
N GLY A 394 9.93 16.38 -18.61
CA GLY A 394 10.93 15.57 -17.94
C GLY A 394 12.25 16.29 -17.68
N ASN A 395 12.27 17.62 -17.76
CA ASN A 395 13.40 18.44 -17.33
C ASN A 395 13.25 18.78 -15.85
N ARG A 396 14.35 19.16 -15.18
CA ARG A 396 14.28 19.69 -13.83
C ARG A 396 13.33 20.88 -13.78
N ALA A 397 12.38 20.85 -12.85
CA ALA A 397 11.54 22.01 -12.59
C ALA A 397 12.43 23.18 -12.12
N PHE A 398 12.17 24.38 -12.63
CA PHE A 398 13.06 25.54 -12.44
C PHE A 398 13.31 25.90 -10.96
N TYR A 399 12.40 25.55 -10.06
CA TYR A 399 12.50 25.76 -8.61
C TYR A 399 13.21 24.61 -7.88
N SER A 400 13.29 23.41 -8.46
CA SER A 400 13.72 22.21 -7.73
C SER A 400 15.16 22.32 -7.25
N ASN A 401 15.39 22.05 -5.96
CA ASN A 401 16.71 21.75 -5.44
C ASN A 401 17.26 20.45 -6.07
N TYR A 402 18.58 20.37 -6.12
CA TYR A 402 19.33 19.32 -6.82
C TYR A 402 20.63 18.97 -6.07
N GLY A 403 21.38 17.97 -6.53
CA GLY A 403 22.70 17.62 -5.99
C GLY A 403 22.86 16.11 -5.77
N ASP A 404 24.06 15.72 -5.33
CA ASP A 404 24.43 14.31 -5.14
C ASP A 404 23.71 13.65 -3.93
N TRP A 405 23.01 14.46 -3.13
CA TRP A 405 22.21 14.00 -1.99
C TRP A 405 20.75 13.70 -2.36
N ILE A 406 20.35 13.92 -3.62
CA ILE A 406 19.02 13.56 -4.13
C ILE A 406 19.02 12.06 -4.49
N ASP A 407 17.99 11.33 -4.07
CA ASP A 407 17.85 9.91 -4.36
C ASP A 407 17.16 9.64 -5.70
N ILE A 408 16.09 10.39 -5.97
CA ILE A 408 15.21 10.17 -7.11
C ILE A 408 14.50 11.48 -7.49
N CYS A 409 13.91 11.53 -8.68
CA CYS A 409 13.03 12.63 -9.08
C CYS A 409 11.64 12.13 -9.49
N ALA A 410 10.67 13.04 -9.46
CA ALA A 410 9.29 12.76 -9.82
C ALA A 410 8.60 14.03 -10.36
N PRO A 411 7.40 13.92 -10.97
CA PRO A 411 6.67 15.07 -11.46
C PRO A 411 6.33 16.07 -10.35
N GLY A 412 6.81 17.31 -10.48
CA GLY A 412 6.43 18.42 -9.61
C GLY A 412 5.69 19.54 -10.35
N GLY A 413 5.75 19.58 -11.68
CA GLY A 413 4.96 20.47 -12.53
C GLY A 413 5.49 21.90 -12.69
N ASP A 414 4.88 22.64 -13.62
CA ASP A 414 5.12 24.06 -13.91
C ASP A 414 3.80 24.73 -14.35
N VAL A 415 3.09 25.37 -13.40
CA VAL A 415 1.81 26.03 -13.67
C VAL A 415 1.92 27.29 -14.56
N ARG A 416 3.13 27.68 -14.97
CA ARG A 416 3.37 28.83 -15.85
C ARG A 416 3.39 28.44 -17.31
N SER A 417 3.34 27.15 -17.62
CA SER A 417 3.40 26.63 -18.98
C SER A 417 2.30 25.61 -19.24
N ASP A 418 1.80 25.62 -20.47
CA ASP A 418 0.99 24.55 -21.07
C ASP A 418 1.82 24.02 -22.26
N ARG A 419 2.71 23.06 -22.00
CA ARG A 419 3.61 22.48 -23.02
C ARG A 419 2.93 21.36 -23.78
N ASN A 420 2.03 20.63 -23.14
CA ASN A 420 1.29 19.54 -23.77
C ASN A 420 0.16 20.06 -24.70
N ARG A 421 -0.19 21.36 -24.60
CA ARG A 421 -1.20 22.08 -25.39
C ARG A 421 -2.61 21.54 -25.22
N ASP A 422 -2.92 21.05 -24.02
CA ASP A 422 -4.26 20.57 -23.67
C ASP A 422 -5.22 21.70 -23.22
N GLY A 423 -4.71 22.94 -23.17
CA GLY A 423 -5.46 24.13 -22.76
C GLY A 423 -5.44 24.37 -21.26
N GLN A 424 -4.66 23.60 -20.50
CA GLN A 424 -4.46 23.74 -19.06
C GLN A 424 -2.97 23.90 -18.74
N PRO A 425 -2.62 24.56 -17.63
CA PRO A 425 -1.23 24.54 -17.19
C PRO A 425 -0.75 23.12 -16.85
N ASP A 426 0.57 22.94 -16.86
CA ASP A 426 1.25 21.67 -16.58
C ASP A 426 1.59 21.51 -15.09
N GLY A 427 0.67 21.85 -14.18
CA GLY A 427 0.82 21.56 -12.76
C GLY A 427 0.45 20.11 -12.41
N VAL A 428 0.64 19.73 -11.15
CA VAL A 428 0.11 18.48 -10.60
C VAL A 428 -1.31 18.74 -10.13
N LEU A 429 -2.27 18.08 -10.77
CA LEU A 429 -3.69 18.34 -10.58
C LEU A 429 -4.28 17.35 -9.57
N GLN A 430 -4.89 17.86 -8.50
CA GLN A 430 -5.66 17.07 -7.53
C GLN A 430 -6.90 17.81 -7.02
N CYS A 431 -7.82 17.09 -6.37
CA CYS A 431 -8.94 17.69 -5.65
C CYS A 431 -8.51 18.04 -4.22
N THR A 432 -8.70 19.30 -3.83
CA THR A 432 -8.34 19.82 -2.51
C THR A 432 -9.39 20.81 -2.01
N ILE A 433 -9.15 21.49 -0.89
CA ILE A 433 -10.01 22.55 -0.36
C ILE A 433 -9.62 23.92 -0.95
N ASP A 434 -10.60 24.82 -1.08
CA ASP A 434 -10.30 26.23 -1.36
C ASP A 434 -9.78 26.90 -0.08
N PRO A 435 -8.53 27.40 -0.03
CA PRO A 435 -8.00 28.06 1.18
C PRO A 435 -8.81 29.31 1.58
N ARG A 436 -9.58 29.90 0.66
CA ARG A 436 -10.46 31.05 0.92
C ARG A 436 -11.80 30.62 1.50
N ASP A 437 -12.21 29.39 1.25
CA ASP A 437 -13.47 28.80 1.72
C ASP A 437 -13.29 27.28 1.89
N PRO A 438 -12.77 26.82 3.05
CA PRO A 438 -12.42 25.41 3.28
C PRO A 438 -13.65 24.48 3.34
N SER A 439 -14.86 25.03 3.16
CA SER A 439 -16.08 24.26 2.96
C SER A 439 -16.28 23.76 1.53
N LYS A 440 -15.44 24.22 0.58
CA LYS A 440 -15.56 23.89 -0.84
C LYS A 440 -14.38 23.07 -1.33
N SER A 441 -14.69 22.00 -2.06
CA SER A 441 -13.71 21.26 -2.86
C SER A 441 -13.42 22.00 -4.16
N VAL A 442 -12.16 22.00 -4.57
CA VAL A 442 -11.66 22.59 -5.80
C VAL A 442 -10.65 21.66 -6.45
N TYR A 443 -10.63 21.65 -7.78
CA TYR A 443 -9.58 20.96 -8.54
C TYR A 443 -8.47 21.97 -8.83
N ALA A 444 -7.34 21.77 -8.17
CA ALA A 444 -6.23 22.71 -8.18
C ALA A 444 -4.96 22.05 -8.69
N GLN A 445 -4.25 22.79 -9.52
CA GLN A 445 -2.94 22.44 -10.00
C GLN A 445 -1.90 23.14 -9.16
N PHE A 446 -1.08 22.37 -8.44
CA PHE A 446 0.04 22.90 -7.68
C PHE A 446 1.35 22.59 -8.42
N MET A 447 2.41 23.34 -8.11
CA MET A 447 3.76 22.95 -8.50
C MET A 447 4.71 23.00 -7.31
N GLY A 448 5.63 22.04 -7.24
CA GLY A 448 6.56 21.96 -6.12
C GLY A 448 7.24 20.60 -5.96
N THR A 449 8.34 20.56 -5.21
CA THR A 449 8.90 19.30 -4.72
C THR A 449 7.96 18.59 -3.75
N SER A 450 7.05 19.33 -3.10
CA SER A 450 5.93 18.77 -2.34
C SER A 450 4.92 17.99 -3.15
N MET A 451 4.80 18.25 -4.45
CA MET A 451 3.96 17.47 -5.37
C MET A 451 4.75 16.31 -5.98
N ALA A 452 6.09 16.39 -6.03
CA ALA A 452 6.94 15.30 -6.48
C ALA A 452 7.07 14.17 -5.44
N ALA A 453 7.31 14.51 -4.16
CA ALA A 453 7.43 13.55 -3.07
C ALA A 453 6.25 12.54 -2.98
N PRO A 454 4.97 12.95 -3.04
CA PRO A 454 3.84 12.03 -2.93
C PRO A 454 3.72 11.04 -4.09
N HIS A 455 4.26 11.36 -5.28
CA HIS A 455 4.36 10.37 -6.36
C HIS A 455 5.32 9.23 -5.98
N VAL A 456 6.43 9.54 -5.33
CA VAL A 456 7.38 8.52 -4.84
C VAL A 456 6.78 7.75 -3.67
N ALA A 457 6.07 8.42 -2.75
CA ALA A 457 5.36 7.77 -1.65
C ALA A 457 4.27 6.81 -2.15
N GLY A 458 3.47 7.22 -3.14
CA GLY A 458 2.48 6.37 -3.80
C GLY A 458 3.14 5.19 -4.53
N ALA A 459 4.22 5.41 -5.26
CA ALA A 459 4.96 4.33 -5.92
C ALA A 459 5.51 3.31 -4.91
N ALA A 460 6.04 3.78 -3.76
CA ALA A 460 6.49 2.92 -2.67
C ALA A 460 5.33 2.09 -2.11
N ALA A 461 4.15 2.70 -1.90
CA ALA A 461 2.97 1.99 -1.42
C ALA A 461 2.49 0.90 -2.41
N VAL A 462 2.47 1.20 -3.71
CA VAL A 462 2.13 0.23 -4.76
C VAL A 462 3.10 -0.95 -4.77
N VAL A 463 4.40 -0.69 -4.67
CA VAL A 463 5.44 -1.74 -4.61
C VAL A 463 5.32 -2.60 -3.36
N LEU A 464 5.05 -1.99 -2.21
CA LEU A 464 4.85 -2.71 -0.93
C LEU A 464 3.63 -3.63 -1.00
N ALA A 465 2.47 -3.10 -1.43
CA ALA A 465 1.22 -3.85 -1.55
C ALA A 465 1.39 -5.07 -2.47
N ALA A 466 2.20 -4.92 -3.51
CA ALA A 466 2.46 -5.98 -4.46
C ALA A 466 3.29 -7.15 -3.90
N GLY A 467 3.81 -7.07 -2.67
CA GLY A 467 4.66 -8.12 -2.09
C GLY A 467 6.00 -8.27 -2.81
N ARG A 468 6.40 -7.20 -3.50
CA ARG A 468 7.44 -7.18 -4.53
C ARG A 468 8.81 -6.85 -3.96
N ALA A 469 8.90 -6.16 -2.82
CA ALA A 469 10.13 -5.96 -2.07
C ALA A 469 9.84 -5.86 -0.56
N PRO A 470 10.72 -6.38 0.33
CA PRO A 470 10.72 -5.99 1.73
C PRO A 470 10.85 -4.46 1.84
N ALA A 471 10.22 -3.82 2.82
CA ALA A 471 10.26 -2.36 2.99
C ALA A 471 11.69 -1.78 2.93
N LYS A 472 12.66 -2.50 3.49
CA LYS A 472 14.09 -2.15 3.47
C LYS A 472 14.71 -2.04 2.07
N ASN A 473 14.14 -2.69 1.06
CA ASN A 473 14.67 -2.74 -0.32
C ASN A 473 13.88 -1.85 -1.29
N VAL A 474 12.77 -1.25 -0.86
CA VAL A 474 11.90 -0.46 -1.78
C VAL A 474 12.64 0.77 -2.31
N ARG A 475 13.39 1.50 -1.47
CA ARG A 475 14.24 2.63 -1.92
C ARG A 475 15.18 2.20 -3.04
N GLN A 476 15.93 1.12 -2.83
CA GLN A 476 16.86 0.59 -3.83
C GLN A 476 16.13 0.17 -5.11
N LEU A 477 14.99 -0.51 -5.00
CA LEU A 477 14.20 -0.92 -6.15
C LEU A 477 13.72 0.28 -6.97
N LEU A 478 13.07 1.26 -6.33
CA LEU A 478 12.59 2.46 -7.00
C LEU A 478 13.73 3.22 -7.68
N CYS A 479 14.87 3.37 -7.01
CA CYS A 479 16.04 4.01 -7.60
C CYS A 479 16.66 3.20 -8.76
N SER A 480 16.73 1.87 -8.64
CA SER A 480 17.32 1.03 -9.69
C SER A 480 16.45 0.88 -10.95
N THR A 481 15.15 1.19 -10.83
CA THR A 481 14.15 1.06 -11.91
C THR A 481 13.64 2.41 -12.40
N SER A 482 14.13 3.52 -11.84
CA SER A 482 13.80 4.86 -12.32
C SER A 482 14.30 5.08 -13.74
N ARG A 483 13.59 5.90 -14.50
CA ARG A 483 13.95 6.26 -15.87
C ARG A 483 15.00 7.38 -15.88
N PRO A 484 16.12 7.22 -16.60
CA PRO A 484 17.16 8.26 -16.64
C PRO A 484 16.60 9.60 -17.12
N VAL A 485 17.08 10.69 -16.50
CA VAL A 485 16.80 12.07 -16.92
C VAL A 485 18.07 12.73 -17.45
N PRO A 486 17.98 13.74 -18.34
CA PRO A 486 19.16 14.32 -18.99
C PRO A 486 20.11 15.04 -18.03
N GLU A 487 19.56 15.69 -16.99
CA GLU A 487 20.31 16.49 -16.03
C GLU A 487 20.84 15.65 -14.86
N LYS A 488 22.10 15.90 -14.47
CA LYS A 488 22.72 15.25 -13.31
C LYS A 488 22.31 15.93 -12.00
N GLY A 489 22.43 15.21 -10.89
CA GLY A 489 22.07 15.72 -9.57
C GLY A 489 20.56 15.68 -9.28
N LEU A 490 19.82 14.83 -9.98
CA LEU A 490 18.39 14.57 -9.73
C LEU A 490 18.15 13.14 -9.24
N GLY A 491 19.16 12.59 -8.57
CA GLY A 491 19.17 11.19 -8.15
C GLY A 491 19.27 10.21 -9.32
N SER A 492 18.67 9.04 -9.14
CA SER A 492 18.76 7.93 -10.07
C SER A 492 17.95 8.10 -11.36
N GLY A 493 17.01 9.05 -11.39
CA GLY A 493 16.08 9.26 -12.50
C GLY A 493 14.65 9.49 -12.03
N CYS A 494 13.71 9.57 -12.98
CA CYS A 494 12.28 9.73 -12.72
C CYS A 494 11.68 8.42 -12.23
N VAL A 495 10.97 8.44 -11.10
CA VAL A 495 10.25 7.28 -10.58
C VAL A 495 9.30 6.70 -11.64
N HIS A 496 9.31 5.37 -11.81
CA HIS A 496 8.41 4.70 -12.74
C HIS A 496 7.86 3.40 -12.14
N VAL A 497 6.65 3.47 -11.57
CA VAL A 497 6.03 2.39 -10.80
C VAL A 497 5.83 1.13 -11.63
N GLY A 498 5.49 1.26 -12.92
CA GLY A 498 5.34 0.12 -13.83
C GLY A 498 6.64 -0.67 -14.03
N ASP A 499 7.79 0.01 -14.03
CA ASP A 499 9.10 -0.64 -14.22
C ASP A 499 9.56 -1.28 -12.90
N ALA A 500 9.34 -0.61 -11.77
CA ALA A 500 9.57 -1.14 -10.42
C ALA A 500 8.76 -2.41 -10.15
N ILE A 501 7.49 -2.41 -10.55
CA ILE A 501 6.64 -3.60 -10.54
C ILE A 501 7.30 -4.66 -11.40
N GLN A 502 7.57 -4.43 -12.69
CA GLN A 502 8.11 -5.50 -13.55
C GLN A 502 9.42 -6.12 -13.05
N ALA A 503 10.35 -5.33 -12.51
CA ALA A 503 11.65 -5.81 -12.03
C ALA A 503 11.56 -6.85 -10.90
N THR A 504 10.56 -6.74 -10.03
CA THR A 504 10.37 -7.64 -8.88
C THR A 504 9.66 -8.95 -9.21
N GLY A 505 9.16 -9.09 -10.45
CA GLY A 505 8.65 -10.36 -10.95
C GLY A 505 9.69 -11.48 -10.80
N PHE A 506 10.97 -11.18 -11.02
CA PHE A 506 12.06 -12.16 -10.89
C PHE A 506 12.23 -12.67 -9.45
N GLU A 507 12.29 -11.79 -8.44
CA GLU A 507 12.45 -12.22 -7.04
C GLU A 507 11.28 -13.08 -6.56
N ARG A 508 10.07 -12.69 -6.93
CA ARG A 508 8.85 -13.47 -6.68
C ARG A 508 8.93 -14.85 -7.33
N ASP A 509 9.35 -14.93 -8.58
CA ASP A 509 9.41 -16.20 -9.30
C ASP A 509 10.49 -17.13 -8.73
N TYR A 510 11.63 -16.59 -8.29
CA TYR A 510 12.63 -17.35 -7.52
C TYR A 510 12.06 -17.88 -6.20
N ARG A 511 11.35 -17.03 -5.44
CA ARG A 511 10.73 -17.43 -4.17
C ARG A 511 9.70 -18.54 -4.38
N ARG A 512 8.81 -18.39 -5.38
CA ARG A 512 7.84 -19.44 -5.75
C ARG A 512 8.54 -20.72 -6.19
N PHE A 513 9.65 -20.62 -6.93
CA PHE A 513 10.45 -21.80 -7.27
C PHE A 513 10.92 -22.55 -6.02
N PHE A 514 11.51 -21.87 -5.02
CA PHE A 514 11.94 -22.52 -3.78
C PHE A 514 10.78 -23.06 -2.94
N LEU A 515 9.68 -22.31 -2.80
CA LEU A 515 8.47 -22.77 -2.11
C LEU A 515 7.90 -24.03 -2.79
N SER A 516 7.94 -24.11 -4.12
CA SER A 516 7.45 -25.28 -4.86
C SER A 516 8.26 -26.54 -4.56
N VAL A 517 9.56 -26.42 -4.24
CA VAL A 517 10.39 -27.54 -3.82
C VAL A 517 9.90 -28.11 -2.49
N LEU A 518 9.49 -27.24 -1.55
CA LEU A 518 8.91 -27.65 -0.27
C LEU A 518 7.54 -28.33 -0.46
N VAL A 519 6.68 -27.77 -1.30
CA VAL A 519 5.37 -28.36 -1.63
C VAL A 519 5.56 -29.73 -2.30
N MET A 520 6.49 -29.85 -3.25
CA MET A 520 6.84 -31.12 -3.87
C MET A 520 7.32 -32.13 -2.82
N ALA A 521 8.20 -31.74 -1.90
CA ALA A 521 8.64 -32.62 -0.82
C ALA A 521 7.47 -33.11 0.04
N ALA A 522 6.50 -32.26 0.35
CA ALA A 522 5.30 -32.64 1.10
C ALA A 522 4.38 -33.60 0.32
N VAL A 523 4.18 -33.35 -0.99
CA VAL A 523 3.38 -34.20 -1.88
C VAL A 523 4.00 -35.61 -2.01
N PHE A 524 5.33 -35.69 -2.11
CA PHE A 524 6.05 -36.94 -2.32
C PHE A 524 6.64 -37.56 -1.05
N ALA A 525 6.38 -36.98 0.13
CA ALA A 525 6.86 -37.49 1.40
C ALA A 525 6.48 -38.97 1.57
N GLY A 526 7.49 -39.81 1.88
CA GLY A 526 7.34 -41.26 2.01
C GLY A 526 7.51 -42.07 0.72
N GLY A 527 7.84 -41.43 -0.42
CA GLY A 527 8.23 -42.10 -1.67
C GLY A 527 9.68 -41.80 -2.04
N GLY A 528 10.52 -42.82 -2.26
CA GLY A 528 11.95 -42.62 -2.54
C GLY A 528 12.26 -41.81 -3.82
N ILE A 529 13.44 -41.16 -3.86
CA ILE A 529 13.91 -40.25 -4.94
C ILE A 529 13.77 -40.81 -6.36
N ALA A 530 13.94 -42.13 -6.55
CA ALA A 530 13.78 -42.78 -7.86
C ALA A 530 12.35 -42.64 -8.43
N ARG A 531 11.35 -42.52 -7.55
CA ARG A 531 9.94 -42.30 -7.90
C ARG A 531 9.69 -40.91 -8.49
N TRP A 532 10.49 -39.92 -8.07
CA TRP A 532 10.34 -38.51 -8.45
C TRP A 532 10.79 -38.30 -9.91
N LYS A 533 11.88 -38.96 -10.31
CA LYS A 533 12.43 -38.87 -11.67
C LYS A 533 11.47 -39.34 -12.77
N LYS A 534 10.60 -40.33 -12.48
CA LYS A 534 9.67 -40.89 -13.49
C LYS A 534 8.54 -39.93 -13.90
N VAL A 535 8.16 -39.02 -13.01
CA VAL A 535 7.06 -38.06 -13.20
C VAL A 535 7.60 -36.70 -13.66
N PHE A 536 8.66 -36.21 -13.02
CA PHE A 536 9.18 -34.85 -13.20
C PHE A 536 9.72 -34.56 -14.61
N TRP A 537 10.40 -35.52 -15.23
CA TRP A 537 11.04 -35.33 -16.55
C TRP A 537 10.09 -35.46 -17.75
N ARG A 538 8.77 -35.46 -17.51
CA ARG A 538 7.78 -35.56 -18.58
C ARG A 538 7.37 -34.16 -19.06
N PRO A 539 7.35 -33.91 -20.38
CA PRO A 539 7.01 -32.59 -20.93
C PRO A 539 5.69 -32.02 -20.38
N SER A 540 4.65 -32.86 -20.26
CA SER A 540 3.35 -32.49 -19.69
C SER A 540 3.41 -31.95 -18.25
N PHE A 541 4.35 -32.45 -17.44
CA PHE A 541 4.53 -31.98 -16.07
C PHE A 541 5.31 -30.66 -16.06
N ILE A 542 6.45 -30.63 -16.77
CA ILE A 542 7.33 -29.46 -16.83
C ILE A 542 6.59 -28.24 -17.37
N VAL A 543 5.88 -28.38 -18.48
CA VAL A 543 5.14 -27.29 -19.11
C VAL A 543 4.06 -26.75 -18.17
N ALA A 544 3.23 -27.63 -17.60
CA ALA A 544 2.19 -27.21 -16.66
C ALA A 544 2.79 -26.56 -15.41
N PHE A 545 3.87 -27.11 -14.86
CA PHE A 545 4.54 -26.60 -13.66
C PHE A 545 5.12 -25.20 -13.87
N VAL A 546 5.88 -25.02 -14.95
CA VAL A 546 6.49 -23.72 -15.31
C VAL A 546 5.40 -22.69 -15.58
N LEU A 547 4.39 -23.04 -16.38
CA LEU A 547 3.27 -22.13 -16.66
C LEU A 547 2.50 -21.74 -15.40
N THR A 548 2.38 -22.64 -14.42
CA THR A 548 1.64 -22.35 -13.18
C THR A 548 2.44 -21.48 -12.22
N ILE A 549 3.75 -21.69 -12.07
CA ILE A 549 4.55 -21.00 -11.04
C ILE A 549 5.04 -19.64 -11.50
N SER A 550 5.50 -19.56 -12.75
CA SER A 550 6.23 -18.41 -13.27
C SER A 550 5.73 -17.97 -14.66
N GLY A 551 4.91 -18.76 -15.34
CA GLY A 551 4.72 -18.53 -16.78
C GLY A 551 6.05 -18.71 -17.52
N LEU A 552 6.27 -17.92 -18.56
CA LEU A 552 7.58 -17.85 -19.25
C LEU A 552 8.52 -16.78 -18.67
N SER A 553 8.22 -16.18 -17.51
CA SER A 553 9.00 -15.05 -16.96
C SER A 553 10.50 -15.35 -16.79
N ILE A 554 10.85 -16.62 -16.49
CA ILE A 554 12.24 -17.10 -16.45
C ILE A 554 13.01 -16.83 -17.75
N VAL A 555 12.30 -16.76 -18.88
CA VAL A 555 12.88 -16.49 -20.20
C VAL A 555 13.23 -15.00 -20.36
N ARG A 556 12.64 -14.09 -19.57
CA ARG A 556 13.03 -12.66 -19.56
C ARG A 556 14.47 -12.46 -19.11
N ALA A 557 15.06 -13.40 -18.36
CA ALA A 557 16.49 -13.38 -18.03
C ALA A 557 17.40 -13.43 -19.27
N PHE A 558 16.87 -13.83 -20.43
CA PHE A 558 17.60 -13.91 -21.70
C PHE A 558 17.36 -12.71 -22.62
N ASN A 559 16.65 -11.67 -22.16
CA ASN A 559 16.46 -10.39 -22.85
C ASN A 559 15.94 -10.50 -24.30
N LEU A 560 15.00 -11.43 -24.54
CA LEU A 560 14.41 -11.64 -25.87
C LEU A 560 13.38 -10.55 -26.20
N PRO A 561 13.36 -10.01 -27.44
CA PRO A 561 12.38 -9.00 -27.86
C PRO A 561 11.03 -9.66 -28.13
N ILE A 562 10.12 -9.59 -27.15
CA ILE A 562 8.76 -10.11 -27.29
C ILE A 562 7.80 -8.93 -27.11
N GLY A 563 6.92 -8.68 -28.10
CA GLY A 563 5.97 -7.55 -28.07
C GLY A 563 4.87 -7.71 -27.01
N SER A 564 3.88 -6.80 -27.01
CA SER A 564 2.82 -6.71 -25.98
C SER A 564 1.95 -7.96 -25.79
N ILE A 565 1.81 -8.83 -26.80
CA ILE A 565 1.14 -10.15 -26.68
C ILE A 565 2.02 -11.15 -25.88
N GLY A 566 3.33 -10.91 -25.82
CA GLY A 566 4.30 -11.68 -25.06
C GLY A 566 4.16 -11.52 -23.55
N ASP A 567 3.69 -10.36 -23.06
CA ASP A 567 3.56 -10.11 -21.62
C ASP A 567 2.55 -11.00 -20.93
N LEU A 568 1.49 -11.41 -21.64
CA LEU A 568 0.59 -12.47 -21.18
C LEU A 568 1.36 -13.78 -21.02
N LEU A 569 2.13 -14.22 -22.00
CA LEU A 569 2.90 -15.47 -21.93
C LEU A 569 3.92 -15.51 -20.78
N PHE A 570 4.34 -14.34 -20.28
CA PHE A 570 5.23 -14.19 -19.14
C PHE A 570 4.54 -14.22 -17.77
N MET A 571 3.20 -14.17 -17.74
CA MET A 571 2.42 -14.29 -16.52
C MET A 571 2.17 -15.76 -16.15
N SER A 572 2.03 -16.03 -14.86
CA SER A 572 1.61 -17.36 -14.41
C SER A 572 0.17 -17.67 -14.85
N LEU A 573 -0.20 -18.95 -14.94
CA LEU A 573 -1.56 -19.35 -15.31
C LEU A 573 -2.63 -18.79 -14.35
N VAL A 574 -2.26 -18.56 -13.09
CA VAL A 574 -3.15 -17.94 -12.10
C VAL A 574 -3.31 -16.46 -12.39
N GLU A 575 -2.22 -15.77 -12.72
CA GLU A 575 -2.25 -14.36 -13.13
C GLU A 575 -3.03 -14.14 -14.44
N TRP A 576 -3.08 -15.14 -15.33
CA TRP A 576 -3.98 -15.10 -16.50
C TRP A 576 -5.44 -15.05 -16.08
N ILE A 577 -5.83 -15.93 -15.15
CA ILE A 577 -7.20 -15.99 -14.63
C ILE A 577 -7.53 -14.65 -13.94
N GLU A 578 -6.62 -14.11 -13.15
CA GLU A 578 -6.76 -12.79 -12.52
C GLU A 578 -6.90 -11.66 -13.55
N SER A 579 -6.16 -11.70 -14.66
CA SER A 579 -6.22 -10.65 -15.69
C SER A 579 -7.47 -10.68 -16.57
N LEU A 580 -8.18 -11.82 -16.59
CA LEU A 580 -9.39 -12.01 -17.39
C LEU A 580 -10.66 -11.61 -16.64
N VAL A 581 -10.53 -11.26 -15.36
CA VAL A 581 -11.64 -11.07 -14.43
C VAL A 581 -11.42 -9.78 -13.66
N ASP A 582 -12.48 -9.02 -13.37
CA ASP A 582 -12.37 -7.81 -12.54
C ASP A 582 -11.71 -8.11 -11.19
N SER A 583 -10.92 -7.18 -10.66
CA SER A 583 -10.09 -7.42 -9.46
C SER A 583 -10.89 -7.95 -8.27
N ASP A 584 -12.10 -7.43 -8.03
CA ASP A 584 -12.91 -7.84 -6.88
C ASP A 584 -13.43 -9.28 -7.01
N LEU A 585 -13.65 -9.71 -8.25
CA LEU A 585 -14.04 -11.07 -8.59
C LEU A 585 -12.80 -11.98 -8.67
N ALA A 586 -11.66 -11.48 -9.15
CA ALA A 586 -10.40 -12.21 -9.16
C ALA A 586 -9.99 -12.61 -7.75
N TYR A 587 -10.05 -11.68 -6.78
CA TYR A 587 -9.75 -11.89 -5.35
C TYR A 587 -10.86 -12.59 -4.55
N ASN A 588 -11.92 -13.05 -5.22
CA ASN A 588 -13.02 -13.74 -4.57
C ASN A 588 -12.56 -15.04 -3.90
N PRO A 589 -13.11 -15.42 -2.71
CA PRO A 589 -12.68 -16.61 -1.98
C PRO A 589 -12.97 -17.90 -2.73
N PHE A 590 -13.84 -17.87 -3.75
CA PHE A 590 -14.08 -19.01 -4.66
C PHE A 590 -13.07 -19.08 -5.80
N ILE A 591 -12.59 -17.93 -6.31
CA ILE A 591 -11.58 -17.88 -7.38
C ILE A 591 -10.19 -18.16 -6.80
N TYR A 592 -9.80 -17.52 -5.70
CA TYR A 592 -8.63 -17.88 -4.89
C TYR A 592 -8.94 -19.03 -3.94
N SER A 593 -9.25 -20.18 -4.51
CA SER A 593 -9.60 -21.37 -3.74
C SER A 593 -9.04 -22.65 -4.34
N PHE A 594 -9.18 -23.75 -3.61
CA PHE A 594 -8.87 -25.07 -4.14
C PHE A 594 -9.79 -25.51 -5.31
N LEU A 595 -10.89 -24.80 -5.61
CA LEU A 595 -11.88 -25.24 -6.60
C LEU A 595 -11.32 -25.31 -8.02
N ILE A 596 -10.53 -24.32 -8.45
CA ILE A 596 -9.91 -24.29 -9.78
C ILE A 596 -8.97 -25.51 -9.96
N PRO A 597 -7.97 -25.74 -9.09
CA PRO A 597 -7.10 -26.91 -9.24
C PRO A 597 -7.83 -28.25 -9.07
N VAL A 598 -8.85 -28.34 -8.21
CA VAL A 598 -9.63 -29.58 -8.07
C VAL A 598 -10.50 -29.84 -9.28
N GLY A 599 -11.20 -28.83 -9.81
CA GLY A 599 -12.03 -28.94 -11.02
C GLY A 599 -11.20 -29.34 -12.23
N TYR A 600 -10.05 -28.68 -12.45
CA TYR A 600 -9.10 -29.05 -13.50
C TYR A 600 -8.63 -30.51 -13.36
N SER A 601 -8.32 -30.94 -12.14
CA SER A 601 -7.94 -32.33 -11.86
C SER A 601 -9.05 -33.31 -12.22
N MET A 602 -10.31 -33.04 -11.86
CA MET A 602 -11.44 -33.92 -12.17
C MET A 602 -11.63 -34.14 -13.67
N VAL A 603 -11.48 -33.07 -14.47
CA VAL A 603 -11.63 -33.13 -15.93
C VAL A 603 -10.48 -33.90 -16.59
N THR A 604 -9.25 -33.70 -16.12
CA THR A 604 -8.04 -34.20 -16.80
C THR A 604 -7.56 -35.56 -16.30
N MET A 605 -8.08 -36.06 -15.17
CA MET A 605 -7.74 -37.38 -14.60
C MET A 605 -8.12 -38.58 -15.50
N GLY A 606 -8.88 -38.37 -16.57
CA GLY A 606 -9.24 -39.44 -17.53
C GLY A 606 -8.10 -39.92 -18.43
N HIS A 607 -6.97 -39.22 -18.49
CA HIS A 607 -5.83 -39.56 -19.34
C HIS A 607 -4.50 -39.37 -18.61
N GLN A 608 -3.48 -40.20 -18.88
CA GLN A 608 -2.21 -40.16 -18.13
C GLN A 608 -1.41 -38.87 -18.33
N SER A 609 -1.49 -38.23 -19.49
CA SER A 609 -0.89 -36.90 -19.67
C SER A 609 -1.64 -35.82 -18.88
N GLY A 610 -2.97 -35.91 -18.82
CA GLY A 610 -3.83 -35.01 -18.05
C GLY A 610 -3.59 -35.12 -16.55
N LYS A 611 -3.46 -36.35 -16.02
CA LYS A 611 -3.12 -36.60 -14.61
C LYS A 611 -1.78 -35.95 -14.21
N ARG A 612 -0.77 -35.99 -15.08
CA ARG A 612 0.55 -35.35 -14.83
C ARG A 612 0.46 -33.83 -14.87
N SER A 613 -0.30 -33.30 -15.83
CA SER A 613 -0.58 -31.86 -15.94
C SER A 613 -1.31 -31.34 -14.70
N ALA A 614 -2.36 -32.04 -14.26
CA ALA A 614 -3.12 -31.73 -13.05
C ALA A 614 -2.25 -31.77 -11.80
N LEU A 615 -1.40 -32.78 -11.66
CA LEU A 615 -0.46 -32.87 -10.55
C LEU A 615 0.48 -31.65 -10.50
N ALA A 616 1.06 -31.27 -11.64
CA ALA A 616 1.91 -30.09 -11.75
C ALA A 616 1.14 -28.80 -11.42
N PHE A 617 -0.08 -28.66 -11.95
CA PHE A 617 -0.95 -27.52 -11.70
C PHE A 617 -1.29 -27.39 -10.21
N CYS A 618 -1.67 -28.49 -9.53
CA CYS A 618 -1.94 -28.45 -8.09
C CYS A 618 -0.71 -28.06 -7.28
N ILE A 619 0.47 -28.58 -7.59
CA ILE A 619 1.71 -28.21 -6.89
C ILE A 619 2.01 -26.71 -7.08
N GLY A 620 1.93 -26.22 -8.32
CA GLY A 620 2.13 -24.81 -8.62
C GLY A 620 1.10 -23.90 -7.97
N TYR A 621 -0.17 -24.28 -7.99
CA TYR A 621 -1.27 -23.51 -7.40
C TYR A 621 -1.16 -23.46 -5.86
N ALA A 622 -0.84 -24.59 -5.20
CA ALA A 622 -0.56 -24.62 -3.77
C ALA A 622 0.63 -23.73 -3.40
N THR A 623 1.66 -23.68 -4.25
CA THR A 623 2.81 -22.78 -4.08
C THR A 623 2.39 -21.32 -4.13
N ILE A 624 1.55 -20.94 -5.11
CA ILE A 624 1.03 -19.57 -5.23
C ILE A 624 0.20 -19.20 -4.01
N LEU A 625 -0.68 -20.08 -3.53
CA LEU A 625 -1.48 -19.81 -2.33
C LEU A 625 -0.59 -19.58 -1.09
N ILE A 626 0.49 -20.35 -0.93
CA ILE A 626 1.46 -20.14 0.17
C ILE A 626 2.22 -18.83 -0.03
N ASP A 627 2.69 -18.54 -1.25
CA ASP A 627 3.38 -17.29 -1.58
C ASP A 627 2.48 -16.08 -1.27
N SER A 628 1.22 -16.11 -1.69
CA SER A 628 0.23 -15.09 -1.37
C SER A 628 -0.04 -14.97 0.12
N ALA A 629 -0.12 -16.09 0.86
CA ALA A 629 -0.43 -16.06 2.30
C ALA A 629 0.64 -15.36 3.17
N PHE A 630 1.91 -15.44 2.76
CA PHE A 630 3.04 -14.94 3.56
C PHE A 630 3.72 -13.70 2.95
N PHE A 631 3.56 -13.46 1.65
CA PHE A 631 4.26 -12.40 0.94
C PHE A 631 3.35 -11.54 0.08
N GLY A 632 2.12 -11.95 -0.22
CA GLY A 632 1.13 -11.13 -0.91
C GLY A 632 0.23 -10.43 0.10
N HIS A 633 0.05 -9.11 -0.01
CA HIS A 633 -0.96 -8.39 0.79
C HIS A 633 -2.35 -8.52 0.13
N GLY A 634 -2.66 -9.71 -0.40
CA GLY A 634 -3.88 -9.98 -1.14
C GLY A 634 -5.04 -10.17 -0.18
N ASP A 635 -5.79 -9.09 0.05
CA ASP A 635 -7.09 -9.12 0.70
C ASP A 635 -8.02 -10.02 -0.12
N VAL A 636 -8.44 -11.16 0.44
CA VAL A 636 -9.35 -12.07 -0.25
C VAL A 636 -10.75 -11.48 -0.05
N SER A 637 -11.34 -10.96 -1.12
CA SER A 637 -12.58 -10.18 -1.04
C SER A 637 -13.65 -10.94 -0.27
N LEU A 638 -14.40 -10.26 0.62
CA LEU A 638 -15.44 -10.84 1.50
C LEU A 638 -14.94 -11.59 2.76
N ILE A 639 -13.64 -11.64 3.04
CA ILE A 639 -13.13 -12.06 4.37
C ILE A 639 -12.92 -10.81 5.22
N PRO A 640 -13.74 -10.53 6.25
CA PRO A 640 -13.57 -9.34 7.06
C PRO A 640 -12.41 -9.57 8.04
N GLY A 641 -11.29 -8.91 7.79
CA GLY A 641 -10.35 -8.56 8.83
C GLY A 641 -8.92 -9.00 8.56
N VAL A 642 -8.02 -8.01 8.60
CA VAL A 642 -6.64 -8.05 9.10
C VAL A 642 -5.88 -9.34 8.78
N SER A 643 -4.97 -9.26 7.79
CA SER A 643 -3.96 -10.23 7.31
C SER A 643 -4.00 -11.69 7.80
N ILE A 644 -4.15 -11.97 9.09
CA ILE A 644 -4.17 -13.30 9.69
C ILE A 644 -5.32 -14.20 9.19
N LEU A 645 -6.54 -13.68 8.99
CA LEU A 645 -7.65 -14.52 8.51
C LEU A 645 -7.45 -14.92 7.05
N ASP A 646 -6.96 -14.00 6.21
CA ASP A 646 -6.60 -14.26 4.82
C ASP A 646 -5.43 -15.25 4.73
N THR A 647 -4.39 -15.04 5.54
CA THR A 647 -3.27 -15.98 5.65
C THR A 647 -3.76 -17.38 6.02
N LEU A 648 -4.63 -17.52 7.03
CA LEU A 648 -5.18 -18.81 7.43
C LEU A 648 -6.04 -19.44 6.32
N TRP A 649 -6.86 -18.64 5.62
CA TRP A 649 -7.68 -19.09 4.50
C TRP A 649 -6.81 -19.62 3.36
N LEU A 650 -5.81 -18.84 2.92
CA LEU A 650 -4.90 -19.19 1.84
C LEU A 650 -4.05 -20.42 2.18
N VAL A 651 -3.53 -20.51 3.41
CA VAL A 651 -2.80 -21.69 3.91
C VAL A 651 -3.70 -22.94 3.95
N GLY A 652 -4.94 -22.80 4.42
CA GLY A 652 -5.92 -23.87 4.45
C GLY A 652 -6.22 -24.42 3.05
N ASN A 653 -6.47 -23.52 2.08
CA ASN A 653 -6.66 -23.88 0.68
C ASN A 653 -5.41 -24.56 0.09
N ALA A 654 -4.21 -24.03 0.37
CA ALA A 654 -2.95 -24.64 -0.09
C ALA A 654 -2.78 -26.07 0.44
N ALA A 655 -3.15 -26.33 1.69
CA ALA A 655 -3.12 -27.66 2.28
C ALA A 655 -4.07 -28.64 1.55
N VAL A 656 -5.31 -28.20 1.24
CA VAL A 656 -6.27 -29.00 0.46
C VAL A 656 -5.70 -29.36 -0.91
N VAL A 657 -5.19 -28.37 -1.66
CA VAL A 657 -4.61 -28.58 -2.99
C VAL A 657 -3.40 -29.52 -2.92
N THR A 658 -2.58 -29.40 -1.89
CA THR A 658 -1.44 -30.30 -1.62
C THR A 658 -1.88 -31.75 -1.36
N VAL A 659 -2.98 -31.94 -0.61
CA VAL A 659 -3.56 -33.28 -0.38
C VAL A 659 -4.07 -33.89 -1.69
N VAL A 660 -4.74 -33.09 -2.53
CA VAL A 660 -5.23 -33.55 -3.84
C VAL A 660 -4.07 -33.95 -4.75
N ALA A 661 -3.00 -33.14 -4.82
CA ALA A 661 -1.76 -33.49 -5.50
C ALA A 661 -1.17 -34.81 -5.00
N ARG A 662 -1.13 -35.00 -3.67
CA ARG A 662 -0.62 -36.23 -3.05
C ARG A 662 -1.46 -37.46 -3.39
N LEU A 663 -2.78 -37.34 -3.51
CA LEU A 663 -3.64 -38.43 -3.96
C LEU A 663 -3.36 -38.80 -5.41
N MET A 664 -3.14 -37.82 -6.28
CA MET A 664 -2.77 -38.06 -7.69
C MET A 664 -1.38 -38.67 -7.85
N ALA A 665 -0.46 -38.37 -6.94
CA ALA A 665 0.91 -38.91 -6.91
C ALA A 665 1.00 -40.36 -6.39
N LYS A 666 -0.08 -40.94 -5.85
CA LYS A 666 -0.10 -42.36 -5.46
C LYS A 666 -0.04 -43.24 -6.71
N PRO A 667 0.69 -44.37 -6.67
CA PRO A 667 0.69 -45.30 -7.78
C PRO A 667 -0.73 -45.83 -7.93
N GLU A 668 -1.29 -45.74 -9.14
CA GLU A 668 -2.16 -46.85 -9.55
C GLU A 668 -1.22 -48.04 -9.70
N ASP A 669 -1.64 -49.22 -9.28
CA ASP A 669 -0.83 -50.44 -9.29
C ASP A 669 -0.16 -50.63 -10.67
N ASP A 670 1.09 -50.17 -10.80
CA ASP A 670 1.91 -50.18 -12.03
C ASP A 670 2.34 -51.62 -12.41
N GLU A 671 1.79 -52.66 -11.75
CA GLU A 671 2.08 -54.07 -12.05
C GLU A 671 1.09 -54.73 -13.02
N ILE A 672 -0.08 -54.14 -13.34
CA ILE A 672 -1.09 -54.86 -14.14
C ILE A 672 -0.99 -54.59 -15.67
N PHE A 673 -0.31 -53.53 -16.12
CA PHE A 673 -0.27 -53.20 -17.57
C PHE A 673 1.08 -53.41 -18.29
N PHE A 674 2.18 -53.68 -17.58
CA PHE A 674 3.48 -54.00 -18.20
C PHE A 674 3.78 -55.51 -18.33
N GLY A 675 2.82 -56.38 -17.98
CA GLY A 675 2.99 -57.85 -17.98
C GLY A 675 2.49 -58.62 -19.21
N ALA A 676 1.78 -58.01 -20.16
CA ALA A 676 1.12 -58.75 -21.25
C ALA A 676 1.59 -58.35 -22.67
N ALA A 677 2.90 -58.19 -22.86
CA ALA A 677 3.51 -58.08 -24.19
C ALA A 677 4.85 -58.83 -24.30
N LYS A 678 5.01 -59.92 -23.54
CA LYS A 678 6.07 -60.94 -23.73
C LYS A 678 5.55 -62.33 -23.35
N SER A 679 4.76 -62.92 -24.24
CA SER A 679 4.69 -64.37 -24.47
C SER A 679 4.09 -64.63 -25.84
#